data_AF-A0AAW0WH88-F1
#
_entry.id   AF-A0AAW0WH88-F1
#
_cell.length_a   1.000
_cell.length_b   1.000
_cell.length_c   1.000
_cell.angle_alpha   90.00
_cell.angle_beta   90.00
_cell.angle_gamma   90.00
#
_symmetry.space_group_name_H-M   'P 1'
#
loop_
_entity.id
_entity.type
_entity.pdbx_description
1 polymer ?
#
loop_
_entity_poly.entity_id
_entity_poly.type
_entity_poly.pdbx_seq_one_letter_code
_entity_poly.pdbx_strand_id
1 'polypeptide(L)'
;MEVESKVELSSDLENSSHYRSDNKRHRSVSTSEVTEELMWATLSNLLQCSWQGVDNICPHTVNVTSGAKMDEVTSQVLMEVMVLLCAGETLEGLVDPNINLSQSPELSTSPTGSSSTTDLSELTRPSQSSEATALLYLLQTYARVNNEEKLHPKRSSSPPMLTLLVDVRRQCVAHASLLLSGCLTKCELPAPSLLLHPLLSESLPRGFLCDLIQHTLEQQNVFTKVFGPLLQGLSSAMRSCSVTSRTYMRVFESLDLLTDIKAHNSPSRPICNLMVSMFYFSQSNWCTKSESQTVGREILFTTILGPFLGLSLFAEDDPHVVDKFVKHQSNGRTVPDGLQDLARELDHMRTTILHKLFHSMLVNTMSREPVLSFLAKIIQHNERRAQIHVEERLVAGDGPMINLLSVLQQLCFKVKLEKVDPYYMAHPDSLVDISKDSRLTMTQDEVEEWVKKLRSGESFTFQEVNFHSQCWFLTLHAHHLGVLPVMRKYTRRIRAIRDLQKMVEEIESTESHWGSLPVAARQRELLKKWKTQLKKLNKSKVCADAGLLDESLLERCLHFYAGVAQIILRALSGGPTTLAPLGASLADTASILPLPPDLPELFAAFPEWYLDDMAEFLLFTLQYVPKVPIKHLEDPIITMAIVLLCSPSHIKNPYLTAKLVEMMFMLTPSVQQHVDSLHHRILHHPLAEHLPVALMKFYTMVESTGASSEFYDKFTIRYHISVIFKSLWEDRRHRQALITESNVFMRCKRKWREELGQRSPGSSSRVDRDC
;
A
#
# COMPACT_ATOMS: atom_id res chain seq x y z
N MET A 1 14.91 -24.75 -26.78
CA MET A 1 15.59 -26.05 -26.94
C MET A 1 15.05 -26.96 -25.85
N GLU A 2 13.99 -27.69 -26.20
CA GLU A 2 13.48 -28.81 -25.43
C GLU A 2 14.44 -29.98 -25.55
N VAL A 3 14.68 -30.71 -24.47
CA VAL A 3 15.07 -32.13 -24.54
C VAL A 3 14.34 -32.86 -23.41
N GLU A 4 13.30 -33.59 -23.80
CA GLU A 4 12.70 -34.68 -23.04
C GLU A 4 13.65 -35.89 -23.00
N SER A 5 13.62 -36.67 -21.92
CA SER A 5 14.00 -38.09 -22.01
C SER A 5 13.24 -38.92 -20.98
N LYS A 6 12.22 -39.64 -21.47
CA LYS A 6 11.66 -40.85 -20.88
C LYS A 6 12.72 -41.95 -20.89
N VAL A 7 12.78 -42.77 -19.82
CA VAL A 7 13.26 -44.15 -19.91
C VAL A 7 12.36 -45.03 -19.05
N GLU A 8 11.92 -46.12 -19.66
CA GLU A 8 11.03 -47.17 -19.19
C GLU A 8 11.71 -48.18 -18.25
N LEU A 9 10.85 -48.97 -17.61
CA LEU A 9 11.13 -50.08 -16.70
C LEU A 9 12.00 -51.19 -17.30
N SER A 10 12.78 -51.85 -16.45
CA SER A 10 12.87 -53.32 -16.44
C SER A 10 13.17 -53.87 -15.04
N SER A 11 12.42 -54.91 -14.71
CA SER A 11 12.48 -55.81 -13.56
C SER A 11 13.84 -56.49 -13.37
N ASP A 12 14.18 -56.84 -12.13
CA ASP A 12 14.58 -58.22 -11.78
C ASP A 12 14.55 -58.48 -10.27
N LEU A 13 14.18 -59.72 -9.94
CA LEU A 13 13.93 -60.32 -8.63
C LEU A 13 15.23 -60.73 -7.92
N GLU A 14 15.27 -60.71 -6.58
CA GLU A 14 15.33 -61.93 -5.73
C GLU A 14 15.54 -61.63 -4.22
N ASN A 15 14.61 -62.17 -3.42
CA ASN A 15 14.72 -62.85 -2.12
C ASN A 15 15.48 -62.26 -0.92
N SER A 16 14.71 -61.97 0.14
CA SER A 16 14.99 -62.43 1.51
C SER A 16 13.73 -62.41 2.40
N SER A 17 13.30 -63.60 2.83
CA SER A 17 12.21 -63.94 3.76
C SER A 17 12.63 -63.74 5.23
N HIS A 18 11.85 -63.16 6.14
CA HIS A 18 10.78 -63.77 6.96
C HIS A 18 10.31 -62.68 7.96
N TYR A 19 9.02 -62.38 8.15
CA TYR A 19 8.14 -63.08 9.08
C TYR A 19 6.68 -62.83 8.68
N ARG A 20 5.90 -63.91 8.55
CA ARG A 20 4.44 -63.91 8.43
C ARG A 20 3.82 -63.75 9.81
N SER A 21 2.81 -62.89 9.92
CA SER A 21 1.70 -63.02 10.85
C SER A 21 0.44 -62.68 10.08
N ASP A 22 -0.50 -63.63 10.08
CA ASP A 22 -1.69 -63.71 9.26
C ASP A 22 -2.59 -62.47 9.36
N ASN A 23 -2.81 -61.80 8.22
CA ASN A 23 -4.05 -61.07 8.00
C ASN A 23 -4.79 -61.68 6.82
N LYS A 24 -5.86 -62.40 7.17
CA LYS A 24 -6.85 -62.98 6.26
C LYS A 24 -7.22 -61.97 5.19
N ARG A 25 -7.12 -62.42 3.93
CA ARG A 25 -7.70 -61.80 2.74
C ARG A 25 -9.12 -61.31 3.06
N HIS A 26 -9.31 -60.00 3.16
CA HIS A 26 -10.62 -59.42 2.94
C HIS A 26 -10.86 -59.36 1.43
N ARG A 27 -11.74 -60.27 0.99
CA ARG A 27 -12.44 -60.22 -0.30
C ARG A 27 -12.83 -58.78 -0.64
N SER A 28 -12.56 -58.39 -1.87
CA SER A 28 -13.21 -57.27 -2.56
C SER A 28 -14.73 -57.36 -2.39
N VAL A 29 -15.29 -56.50 -1.55
CA VAL A 29 -16.74 -56.35 -1.42
C VAL A 29 -17.22 -55.40 -2.51
N SER A 30 -18.05 -55.98 -3.38
CA SER A 30 -19.15 -55.40 -4.14
C SER A 30 -19.49 -53.93 -3.85
N THR A 31 -19.78 -53.18 -4.90
CA THR A 31 -20.65 -51.99 -4.83
C THR A 31 -21.83 -52.29 -3.90
N SER A 32 -21.82 -51.74 -2.69
CA SER A 32 -22.91 -51.88 -1.75
C SER A 32 -24.10 -51.12 -2.29
N GLU A 33 -25.17 -51.83 -2.63
CA GLU A 33 -26.47 -51.23 -2.93
C GLU A 33 -26.86 -50.29 -1.78
N VAL A 34 -27.06 -49.01 -2.09
CA VAL A 34 -27.49 -48.02 -1.10
C VAL A 34 -28.96 -48.30 -0.79
N THR A 35 -29.23 -48.94 0.33
CA THR A 35 -30.60 -49.25 0.79
C THR A 35 -31.26 -48.02 1.43
N GLU A 36 -32.59 -47.98 1.40
CA GLU A 36 -33.37 -46.87 1.98
C GLU A 36 -33.16 -46.76 3.51
N GLU A 37 -33.08 -47.89 4.22
CA GLU A 37 -32.77 -47.96 5.65
C GLU A 37 -31.42 -47.30 5.98
N LEU A 38 -30.42 -47.54 5.14
CA LEU A 38 -29.08 -46.99 5.28
C LEU A 38 -29.07 -45.47 4.99
N MET A 39 -29.95 -44.97 4.13
CA MET A 39 -30.13 -43.53 3.92
C MET A 39 -30.75 -42.85 5.15
N TRP A 40 -31.80 -43.44 5.73
CA TRP A 40 -32.39 -42.95 6.98
C TRP A 40 -31.39 -43.02 8.14
N ALA A 41 -30.62 -44.10 8.29
CA ALA A 41 -29.58 -44.18 9.33
C ALA A 41 -28.51 -43.09 9.17
N THR A 42 -28.06 -42.81 7.94
CA THR A 42 -27.13 -41.70 7.68
C THR A 42 -27.78 -40.34 7.98
N LEU A 43 -29.02 -40.10 7.55
CA LEU A 43 -29.72 -38.84 7.84
C LEU A 43 -29.89 -38.61 9.35
N SER A 44 -30.20 -39.67 10.11
CA SER A 44 -30.32 -39.64 11.57
C SER A 44 -29.01 -39.23 12.23
N ASN A 45 -27.89 -39.80 11.79
CA ASN A 45 -26.55 -39.44 12.28
C ASN A 45 -26.15 -38.01 11.91
N LEU A 46 -26.47 -37.57 10.68
CA LEU A 46 -26.16 -36.23 10.20
C LEU A 46 -26.92 -35.16 10.99
N LEU A 47 -28.19 -35.38 11.33
CA LEU A 47 -29.03 -34.43 12.06
C LEU A 47 -28.97 -34.61 13.59
N GLN A 48 -28.44 -35.75 14.08
CA GLN A 48 -28.51 -36.16 15.50
C GLN A 48 -29.95 -36.27 16.02
N CYS A 49 -30.84 -36.82 15.20
CA CYS A 49 -32.25 -37.02 15.55
C CYS A 49 -32.67 -38.48 15.35
N SER A 50 -33.57 -38.96 16.21
CA SER A 50 -34.24 -40.26 16.07
C SER A 50 -35.70 -40.08 15.63
N TRP A 51 -36.23 -41.07 14.92
CA TRP A 51 -37.62 -41.14 14.47
C TRP A 51 -38.14 -42.57 14.52
N GLN A 52 -39.46 -42.75 14.40
CA GLN A 52 -40.10 -44.06 14.50
C GLN A 52 -39.53 -45.04 13.45
N GLY A 53 -38.90 -46.13 13.91
CA GLY A 53 -38.33 -47.19 13.06
C GLY A 53 -36.81 -47.20 12.89
N VAL A 54 -36.06 -46.25 13.47
CA VAL A 54 -34.59 -46.24 13.45
C VAL A 54 -34.04 -46.29 14.88
N ASP A 55 -33.41 -47.42 15.24
CA ASP A 55 -32.78 -47.65 16.55
C ASP A 55 -31.42 -46.93 16.63
N ASN A 56 -31.44 -45.61 16.79
CA ASN A 56 -30.25 -44.81 17.07
C ASN A 56 -30.37 -44.10 18.43
N ILE A 57 -29.29 -44.12 19.20
CA ILE A 57 -29.15 -43.38 20.47
C ILE A 57 -28.89 -41.90 20.12
N CYS A 58 -29.92 -41.18 19.70
CA CYS A 58 -29.87 -39.74 19.46
C CYS A 58 -30.56 -38.98 20.61
N PRO A 59 -30.05 -37.78 20.98
CA PRO A 59 -30.58 -37.00 22.11
C PRO A 59 -31.94 -36.34 21.82
N HIS A 60 -32.38 -36.25 20.56
CA HIS A 60 -33.61 -35.55 20.18
C HIS A 60 -34.51 -36.42 19.31
N THR A 61 -35.78 -36.57 19.72
CA THR A 61 -36.79 -37.37 19.02
C THR A 61 -37.76 -36.42 18.34
N VAL A 62 -37.85 -36.46 17.01
CA VAL A 62 -38.77 -35.63 16.23
C VAL A 62 -39.92 -36.48 15.71
N ASN A 63 -41.15 -35.99 15.85
CA ASN A 63 -42.33 -36.66 15.32
C ASN A 63 -42.42 -36.44 13.80
N VAL A 64 -41.82 -37.34 13.05
CA VAL A 64 -41.92 -37.37 11.58
C VAL A 64 -43.27 -37.97 11.18
N THR A 65 -44.03 -37.29 10.31
CA THR A 65 -45.27 -37.81 9.73
C THR A 65 -44.99 -38.99 8.79
N SER A 66 -45.76 -40.07 8.89
CA SER A 66 -45.60 -41.26 8.06
C SER A 66 -45.79 -40.95 6.57
N GLY A 67 -44.76 -41.20 5.75
CA GLY A 67 -44.77 -40.98 4.30
C GLY A 67 -44.10 -39.69 3.81
N ALA A 68 -43.46 -38.92 4.69
CA ALA A 68 -42.71 -37.72 4.32
C ALA A 68 -41.43 -38.06 3.52
N LYS A 69 -41.09 -37.21 2.54
CA LYS A 69 -39.82 -37.34 1.79
C LYS A 69 -38.64 -36.88 2.65
N MET A 70 -37.45 -37.43 2.42
CA MET A 70 -36.25 -37.13 3.22
C MET A 70 -35.86 -35.64 3.22
N ASP A 71 -36.12 -34.91 2.13
CA ASP A 71 -35.91 -33.47 2.02
C ASP A 71 -36.86 -32.67 2.92
N GLU A 72 -38.15 -33.02 2.94
CA GLU A 72 -39.15 -32.42 3.84
C GLU A 72 -38.81 -32.68 5.31
N VAL A 73 -38.40 -33.91 5.64
CA VAL A 73 -37.98 -34.28 7.01
C VAL A 73 -36.74 -33.49 7.43
N THR A 74 -35.75 -33.35 6.55
CA THR A 74 -34.56 -32.55 6.83
C THR A 74 -34.94 -31.11 7.17
N SER A 75 -35.86 -30.51 6.42
CA SER A 75 -36.24 -29.11 6.63
C SER A 75 -37.04 -28.93 7.91
N GLN A 76 -37.93 -29.88 8.22
CA GLN A 76 -38.73 -29.86 9.44
C GLN A 76 -37.83 -29.97 10.67
N VAL A 77 -36.89 -30.92 10.68
CA VAL A 77 -35.96 -31.13 11.79
C VAL A 77 -35.06 -29.91 11.99
N LEU A 78 -34.45 -29.38 10.92
CA LEU A 78 -33.59 -28.21 11.02
C LEU A 78 -34.36 -26.99 11.55
N MET A 79 -35.56 -26.73 11.06
CA MET A 79 -36.38 -25.61 11.53
C MET A 79 -36.82 -25.77 12.98
N GLU A 80 -37.26 -26.96 13.39
CA GLU A 80 -37.70 -27.24 14.77
C GLU A 80 -36.53 -27.08 15.75
N VAL A 81 -35.38 -27.70 15.47
CA VAL A 81 -34.17 -27.56 16.29
C VAL A 81 -33.73 -26.09 16.37
N MET A 82 -33.78 -25.35 15.27
CA MET A 82 -33.40 -23.93 15.28
C MET A 82 -34.34 -23.06 16.11
N VAL A 83 -35.65 -23.27 16.02
CA VAL A 83 -36.63 -22.52 16.82
C VAL A 83 -36.44 -22.80 18.32
N LEU A 84 -36.24 -24.07 18.70
CA LEU A 84 -35.97 -24.47 20.08
C LEU A 84 -34.66 -23.84 20.61
N LEU A 85 -33.58 -23.94 19.84
CA LEU A 85 -32.30 -23.36 20.22
C LEU A 85 -32.38 -21.84 20.34
N CYS A 86 -33.04 -21.15 19.39
CA CYS A 86 -33.24 -19.69 19.46
C CYS A 86 -34.10 -19.25 20.65
N ALA A 87 -35.03 -20.09 21.10
CA ALA A 87 -35.84 -19.87 22.31
C ALA A 87 -35.05 -20.04 23.62
N GLY A 88 -33.79 -20.50 23.56
CA GLY A 88 -32.91 -20.68 24.71
C GLY A 88 -32.99 -22.07 25.35
N GLU A 89 -33.64 -23.04 24.71
CA GLU A 89 -33.68 -24.41 25.19
C GLU A 89 -32.38 -25.14 24.82
N THR A 90 -31.55 -25.47 25.81
CA THR A 90 -30.31 -26.23 25.61
C THR A 90 -30.60 -27.72 25.63
N LEU A 91 -30.54 -28.36 24.46
CA LEU A 91 -30.64 -29.82 24.34
C LEU A 91 -29.24 -30.44 24.57
N GLU A 92 -29.06 -31.15 25.68
CA GLU A 92 -27.79 -31.80 26.03
C GLU A 92 -27.36 -32.80 24.94
N GLY A 93 -26.09 -32.70 24.48
CA GLY A 93 -25.49 -33.64 23.52
C GLY A 93 -25.68 -33.32 22.03
N LEU A 94 -26.45 -32.27 21.67
CA LEU A 94 -26.69 -31.85 20.27
C LEU A 94 -25.59 -30.96 19.67
N VAL A 95 -24.80 -30.30 20.52
CA VAL A 95 -23.72 -29.41 20.11
C VAL A 95 -22.51 -29.64 21.01
N ASP A 96 -21.38 -30.01 20.43
CA ASP A 96 -20.11 -30.10 21.18
C ASP A 96 -19.22 -28.90 20.84
N PRO A 97 -19.06 -27.92 21.76
CA PRO A 97 -18.28 -26.71 21.51
C PRO A 97 -16.78 -26.96 21.29
N ASN A 98 -16.27 -28.16 21.58
CA ASN A 98 -14.85 -28.49 21.47
C ASN A 98 -14.49 -29.24 20.17
N ILE A 99 -15.45 -29.56 19.30
CA ILE A 99 -15.16 -30.24 18.03
C ILE A 99 -14.36 -29.33 17.11
N ASN A 100 -13.18 -29.80 16.69
CA ASN A 100 -12.37 -29.11 15.71
C ASN A 100 -12.97 -29.27 14.30
N LEU A 101 -13.77 -28.29 13.89
CA LEU A 101 -14.48 -28.25 12.61
C LEU A 101 -13.55 -28.14 11.38
N SER A 102 -12.24 -27.91 11.59
CA SER A 102 -11.25 -27.66 10.53
C SER A 102 -10.46 -28.91 10.07
N GLN A 103 -10.65 -30.10 10.69
CA GLN A 103 -9.85 -31.30 10.35
C GLN A 103 -10.18 -31.91 8.97
N SER A 104 -9.58 -31.32 7.94
CA SER A 104 -9.12 -32.03 6.77
C SER A 104 -7.73 -31.51 6.39
N PRO A 105 -6.68 -32.35 6.29
CA PRO A 105 -5.37 -31.88 5.86
C PRO A 105 -5.37 -31.75 4.34
N GLU A 106 -5.16 -30.53 3.83
CA GLU A 106 -4.67 -30.23 2.45
C GLU A 106 -4.66 -28.72 2.11
N LEU A 107 -5.10 -27.83 3.01
CA LEU A 107 -4.66 -26.42 2.99
C LEU A 107 -3.55 -26.20 4.02
N SER A 108 -2.39 -26.80 3.77
CA SER A 108 -1.14 -26.40 4.38
C SER A 108 -0.14 -26.07 3.28
N THR A 109 -0.42 -24.99 2.55
CA THR A 109 0.59 -24.25 1.80
C THR A 109 0.45 -22.76 2.13
N SER A 110 0.43 -22.44 3.42
CA SER A 110 0.90 -21.13 3.86
C SER A 110 2.42 -21.11 3.73
N PRO A 111 3.04 -20.10 3.08
CA PRO A 111 4.49 -20.01 2.94
C PRO A 111 5.20 -19.67 4.26
N THR A 112 4.47 -19.50 5.35
CA THR A 112 4.99 -19.22 6.68
C THR A 112 4.64 -20.37 7.62
N GLY A 113 5.57 -21.31 7.76
CA GLY A 113 5.48 -22.39 8.74
C GLY A 113 5.55 -21.84 10.16
N SER A 114 4.40 -21.64 10.81
CA SER A 114 4.27 -21.64 12.27
C SER A 114 2.82 -21.84 12.67
N SER A 115 2.48 -23.03 13.16
CA SER A 115 1.25 -23.32 13.90
C SER A 115 1.33 -22.76 15.32
N SER A 116 1.49 -21.44 15.46
CA SER A 116 1.37 -20.78 16.76
C SER A 116 -0.09 -20.40 16.99
N THR A 117 -0.71 -21.00 18.00
CA THR A 117 -2.03 -20.59 18.50
C THR A 117 -1.98 -19.11 18.86
N THR A 118 -2.48 -18.26 17.97
CA THR A 118 -2.51 -16.82 18.20
C THR A 118 -3.66 -16.56 19.16
N ASP A 119 -3.43 -15.86 20.26
CA ASP A 119 -4.48 -15.54 21.22
C ASP A 119 -5.46 -14.55 20.57
N LEU A 120 -6.64 -15.05 20.20
CA LEU A 120 -7.69 -14.28 19.52
C LEU A 120 -8.67 -13.64 20.52
N SER A 121 -8.50 -13.89 21.82
CA SER A 121 -9.43 -13.42 22.87
C SER A 121 -9.52 -11.89 22.97
N GLU A 122 -8.49 -11.19 22.49
CA GLU A 122 -8.44 -9.73 22.36
C GLU A 122 -9.27 -9.21 21.17
N LEU A 123 -9.40 -9.99 20.08
CA LEU A 123 -10.10 -9.58 18.86
C LEU A 123 -11.59 -9.95 18.86
N THR A 124 -11.91 -11.15 19.35
CA THR A 124 -13.27 -11.67 19.31
C THR A 124 -13.47 -12.70 20.40
N ARG A 125 -14.70 -12.81 20.91
CA ARG A 125 -15.09 -13.82 21.89
C ARG A 125 -16.25 -14.64 21.34
N PRO A 126 -16.36 -15.93 21.70
CA PRO A 126 -17.49 -16.73 21.31
C PRO A 126 -18.77 -16.11 21.89
N SER A 127 -19.75 -15.85 21.03
CA SER A 127 -21.03 -15.32 21.48
C SER A 127 -21.76 -16.40 22.28
N GLN A 128 -22.26 -16.04 23.46
CA GLN A 128 -23.06 -16.93 24.32
C GLN A 128 -24.57 -16.85 24.01
N SER A 129 -24.93 -16.18 22.91
CA SER A 129 -26.33 -16.05 22.47
C SER A 129 -26.91 -17.40 22.03
N SER A 130 -28.22 -17.58 22.20
CA SER A 130 -28.96 -18.77 21.73
C SER A 130 -28.79 -18.97 20.22
N GLU A 131 -28.75 -17.87 19.47
CA GLU A 131 -28.51 -17.84 18.03
C GLU A 131 -27.12 -18.36 17.66
N ALA A 132 -26.09 -18.09 18.47
CA ALA A 132 -24.74 -18.62 18.24
C ALA A 132 -24.71 -20.16 18.37
N THR A 133 -25.45 -20.71 19.34
CA THR A 133 -25.61 -22.16 19.51
C THR A 133 -26.36 -22.77 18.33
N ALA A 134 -27.43 -22.13 17.85
CA ALA A 134 -28.16 -22.55 16.66
C ALA A 134 -27.27 -22.55 15.40
N LEU A 135 -26.44 -21.52 15.22
CA LEU A 135 -25.46 -21.48 14.13
C LEU A 135 -24.42 -22.60 14.27
N LEU A 136 -23.90 -22.84 15.47
CA LEU A 136 -22.92 -23.89 15.72
C LEU A 136 -23.46 -25.29 15.38
N TYR A 137 -24.73 -25.57 15.70
CA TYR A 137 -25.40 -26.81 15.29
C TYR A 137 -25.44 -26.97 13.76
N LEU A 138 -25.78 -25.92 13.01
CA LEU A 138 -25.79 -25.95 11.55
C LEU A 138 -24.38 -26.18 10.97
N LEU A 139 -23.36 -25.52 11.53
CA LEU A 139 -21.96 -25.71 11.12
C LEU A 139 -21.49 -27.15 11.41
N GLN A 140 -21.86 -27.72 12.56
CA GLN A 140 -21.54 -29.11 12.89
C GLN A 140 -22.28 -30.11 12.00
N THR A 141 -23.52 -29.84 11.63
CA THR A 141 -24.30 -30.66 10.69
C THR A 141 -23.64 -30.65 9.31
N TYR A 142 -23.25 -29.47 8.82
CA TYR A 142 -22.51 -29.35 7.57
C TYR A 142 -21.15 -30.08 7.64
N ALA A 143 -20.41 -29.95 8.74
CA ALA A 143 -19.15 -30.65 8.93
C ALA A 143 -19.32 -32.18 8.97
N ARG A 144 -20.41 -32.68 9.55
CA ARG A 144 -20.77 -34.11 9.54
C ARG A 144 -20.98 -34.62 8.11
N VAL A 145 -21.63 -33.83 7.24
CA VAL A 145 -21.77 -34.17 5.81
C VAL A 145 -20.38 -34.31 5.16
N ASN A 146 -19.48 -33.35 5.37
CA ASN A 146 -18.12 -33.40 4.83
C ASN A 146 -17.33 -34.62 5.36
N ASN A 147 -17.52 -34.98 6.63
CA ASN A 147 -16.87 -36.15 7.23
C ASN A 147 -17.43 -37.46 6.65
N GLU A 148 -18.73 -37.56 6.41
CA GLU A 148 -19.37 -38.72 5.77
C GLU A 148 -18.85 -38.91 4.34
N GLU A 149 -18.74 -37.82 3.56
CA GLU A 149 -18.16 -37.86 2.21
C GLU A 149 -16.72 -38.35 2.20
N LYS A 150 -15.93 -37.95 3.21
CA LYS A 150 -14.52 -38.32 3.37
C LYS A 150 -14.33 -39.76 3.85
N LEU A 151 -15.15 -40.23 4.78
CA LEU A 151 -15.09 -41.58 5.32
C LEU A 151 -15.58 -42.62 4.30
N HIS A 152 -16.55 -42.25 3.46
CA HIS A 152 -17.21 -43.16 2.53
C HIS A 152 -17.28 -42.64 1.07
N PRO A 153 -16.14 -42.32 0.42
CA PRO A 153 -16.10 -41.58 -0.85
C PRO A 153 -16.81 -42.27 -2.01
N LYS A 154 -16.73 -43.60 -2.09
CA LYS A 154 -17.39 -44.37 -3.17
C LYS A 154 -18.91 -44.38 -3.05
N ARG A 155 -19.42 -44.38 -1.80
CA ARG A 155 -20.86 -44.41 -1.51
C ARG A 155 -21.46 -43.01 -1.61
N SER A 156 -20.76 -42.00 -1.11
CA SER A 156 -21.18 -40.60 -1.16
C SER A 156 -21.19 -40.02 -2.58
N SER A 157 -20.36 -40.55 -3.49
CA SER A 157 -20.30 -40.08 -4.89
C SER A 157 -21.37 -40.68 -5.81
N SER A 158 -22.14 -41.69 -5.35
CA SER A 158 -23.18 -42.33 -6.16
C SER A 158 -24.59 -41.89 -5.73
N PRO A 159 -25.49 -41.50 -6.66
CA PRO A 159 -26.92 -41.36 -6.36
C PRO A 159 -27.48 -42.70 -5.86
N PRO A 160 -28.39 -42.76 -4.86
CA PRO A 160 -29.15 -41.66 -4.24
C PRO A 160 -28.48 -40.98 -3.02
N MET A 161 -27.34 -41.47 -2.53
CA MET A 161 -26.65 -40.88 -1.38
C MET A 161 -26.11 -39.47 -1.70
N LEU A 162 -25.53 -39.29 -2.89
CA LEU A 162 -25.05 -37.99 -3.35
C LEU A 162 -26.15 -36.92 -3.28
N THR A 163 -27.36 -37.24 -3.75
CA THR A 163 -28.49 -36.32 -3.75
C THR A 163 -28.94 -35.96 -2.33
N LEU A 164 -28.92 -36.92 -1.40
CA LEU A 164 -29.23 -36.68 0.01
C LEU A 164 -28.22 -35.74 0.67
N LEU A 165 -26.91 -36.00 0.50
CA LEU A 165 -25.85 -35.19 1.12
C LEU A 165 -25.82 -33.75 0.59
N VAL A 166 -26.02 -33.58 -0.72
CA VAL A 166 -26.15 -32.25 -1.35
C VAL A 166 -27.40 -31.53 -0.84
N ASP A 167 -28.50 -32.23 -0.65
CA ASP A 167 -29.73 -31.63 -0.12
C ASP A 167 -29.57 -31.17 1.33
N VAL A 168 -29.02 -32.01 2.22
CA VAL A 168 -28.72 -31.63 3.61
C VAL A 168 -27.81 -30.41 3.66
N ARG A 169 -26.74 -30.40 2.83
CA ARG A 169 -25.83 -29.24 2.72
C ARG A 169 -26.55 -27.96 2.32
N ARG A 170 -27.37 -28.03 1.26
CA ARG A 170 -28.18 -26.91 0.77
C ARG A 170 -29.14 -26.40 1.84
N GLN A 171 -29.78 -27.31 2.57
CA GLN A 171 -30.70 -26.95 3.64
C GLN A 171 -30.00 -26.33 4.84
N CYS A 172 -28.84 -26.83 5.27
CA CYS A 172 -28.03 -26.18 6.32
C CYS A 172 -27.69 -24.73 5.95
N VAL A 173 -27.32 -24.49 4.69
CA VAL A 173 -27.01 -23.14 4.19
C VAL A 173 -28.24 -22.24 4.14
N ALA A 174 -29.38 -22.74 3.66
CA ALA A 174 -30.63 -21.97 3.60
C ALA A 174 -31.11 -21.57 5.01
N HIS A 175 -31.06 -22.49 5.95
CA HIS A 175 -31.40 -22.26 7.35
C HIS A 175 -30.41 -21.31 8.03
N ALA A 176 -29.10 -21.44 7.77
CA ALA A 176 -28.10 -20.49 8.26
C ALA A 176 -28.35 -19.07 7.70
N SER A 177 -28.73 -18.95 6.43
CA SER A 177 -29.11 -17.68 5.82
C SER A 177 -30.29 -17.03 6.55
N LEU A 178 -31.35 -17.78 6.85
CA LEU A 178 -32.53 -17.29 7.61
C LEU A 178 -32.18 -16.86 9.04
N LEU A 179 -31.30 -17.59 9.72
CA LEU A 179 -30.81 -17.25 11.05
C LEU A 179 -30.00 -15.94 11.02
N LEU A 180 -29.02 -15.87 10.12
CA LEU A 180 -28.09 -14.75 10.00
C LEU A 180 -28.75 -13.50 9.42
N SER A 181 -29.90 -13.62 8.75
CA SER A 181 -30.72 -12.49 8.30
C SER A 181 -31.67 -11.96 9.39
N GLY A 182 -31.74 -12.62 10.54
CA GLY A 182 -32.61 -12.28 11.66
C GLY A 182 -34.08 -12.61 11.42
N CYS A 183 -34.39 -13.54 10.51
CA CYS A 183 -35.77 -13.92 10.21
C CYS A 183 -36.37 -14.87 11.25
N LEU A 184 -35.52 -15.57 12.02
CA LEU A 184 -35.92 -16.56 13.01
C LEU A 184 -35.97 -16.00 14.43
N THR A 185 -35.54 -14.75 14.63
CA THR A 185 -35.36 -14.13 15.94
C THR A 185 -36.26 -12.91 16.08
N LYS A 186 -36.82 -12.70 17.29
CA LYS A 186 -37.59 -11.49 17.61
C LYS A 186 -36.71 -10.29 17.98
N CYS A 187 -35.45 -10.55 18.34
CA CYS A 187 -34.47 -9.53 18.71
C CYS A 187 -33.53 -9.24 17.54
N GLU A 188 -32.98 -8.02 17.53
CA GLU A 188 -31.88 -7.67 16.64
C GLU A 188 -30.67 -8.57 16.93
N LEU A 189 -30.04 -9.08 15.86
CA LEU A 189 -28.86 -9.92 15.99
C LEU A 189 -27.74 -9.16 16.71
N PRO A 190 -26.97 -9.84 17.58
CA PRO A 190 -25.88 -9.19 18.31
C PRO A 190 -24.81 -8.67 17.33
N ALA A 191 -24.28 -7.47 17.63
CA ALA A 191 -23.06 -6.98 17.03
C ALA A 191 -21.89 -7.31 17.98
N PRO A 192 -20.80 -7.97 17.52
CA PRO A 192 -20.45 -8.29 16.12
C PRO A 192 -21.18 -9.53 15.54
N SER A 193 -21.12 -9.67 14.21
CA SER A 193 -21.70 -10.81 13.46
C SER A 193 -21.35 -12.17 14.08
N LEU A 194 -22.33 -13.07 14.13
CA LEU A 194 -22.17 -14.46 14.60
C LEU A 194 -21.13 -15.24 13.79
N LEU A 195 -20.84 -14.83 12.54
CA LEU A 195 -19.80 -15.43 11.71
C LEU A 195 -18.39 -14.93 12.02
N LEU A 196 -18.22 -13.82 12.75
CA LEU A 196 -16.91 -13.20 12.97
C LEU A 196 -15.98 -14.12 13.78
N HIS A 197 -16.46 -14.61 14.92
CA HIS A 197 -15.67 -15.52 15.75
C HIS A 197 -15.31 -16.81 15.00
N PRO A 198 -16.27 -17.57 14.43
CA PRO A 198 -15.96 -18.78 13.68
C PRO A 198 -14.98 -18.58 12.52
N LEU A 199 -15.07 -17.43 11.83
CA LEU A 199 -14.16 -17.09 10.75
C LEU A 199 -12.73 -16.87 11.26
N LEU A 200 -12.56 -16.06 12.30
CA LEU A 200 -11.25 -15.76 12.88
C LEU A 200 -10.64 -16.97 13.59
N SER A 201 -11.43 -17.85 14.21
CA SER A 201 -10.97 -19.07 14.88
C SER A 201 -10.79 -20.27 13.95
N GLU A 202 -10.93 -20.10 12.63
CA GLU A 202 -10.89 -21.17 11.62
C GLU A 202 -11.89 -22.32 11.83
N SER A 203 -12.98 -22.07 12.55
CA SER A 203 -13.94 -23.12 12.90
C SER A 203 -15.06 -23.30 11.86
N LEU A 204 -14.96 -22.64 10.70
CA LEU A 204 -15.95 -22.79 9.64
C LEU A 204 -15.66 -24.05 8.80
N PRO A 205 -16.66 -24.90 8.52
CA PRO A 205 -16.49 -26.05 7.64
C PRO A 205 -16.06 -25.64 6.22
N ARG A 206 -15.24 -26.47 5.57
CA ARG A 206 -14.82 -26.25 4.18
C ARG A 206 -16.02 -26.18 3.23
N GLY A 207 -16.02 -25.19 2.35
CA GLY A 207 -17.08 -24.95 1.37
C GLY A 207 -18.27 -24.15 1.90
N PHE A 208 -18.51 -24.12 3.23
CA PHE A 208 -19.69 -23.48 3.81
C PHE A 208 -19.82 -22.00 3.41
N LEU A 209 -18.73 -21.22 3.49
CA LEU A 209 -18.75 -19.81 3.08
C LEU A 209 -19.03 -19.62 1.59
N CYS A 210 -18.49 -20.51 0.74
CA CYS A 210 -18.74 -20.47 -0.69
C CYS A 210 -20.22 -20.69 -0.94
N ASP A 211 -20.78 -21.79 -0.42
CA ASP A 211 -22.19 -22.14 -0.61
C ASP A 211 -23.13 -21.08 -0.03
N LEU A 212 -22.80 -20.52 1.14
CA LEU A 212 -23.59 -19.44 1.76
C LEU A 212 -23.59 -18.17 0.91
N ILE A 213 -22.43 -17.76 0.37
CA ILE A 213 -22.36 -16.63 -0.56
C ILE A 213 -23.23 -16.90 -1.77
N GLN A 214 -23.07 -18.06 -2.42
CA GLN A 214 -23.82 -18.41 -3.63
C GLN A 214 -25.32 -18.45 -3.41
N HIS A 215 -25.77 -19.04 -2.29
CA HIS A 215 -27.18 -19.11 -1.94
C HIS A 215 -27.82 -17.72 -1.74
N THR A 216 -27.06 -16.75 -1.24
CA THR A 216 -27.57 -15.43 -0.91
C THR A 216 -27.44 -14.41 -2.05
N LEU A 217 -26.73 -14.73 -3.14
CA LEU A 217 -26.51 -13.81 -4.28
C LEU A 217 -27.81 -13.34 -4.95
N GLU A 218 -28.80 -14.23 -5.05
CA GLU A 218 -30.09 -13.89 -5.67
C GLU A 218 -30.91 -12.91 -4.81
N GLN A 219 -30.61 -12.84 -3.50
CA GLN A 219 -31.34 -12.04 -2.52
C GLN A 219 -30.44 -10.96 -1.90
N GLN A 220 -30.22 -9.88 -2.64
CA GLN A 220 -29.28 -8.81 -2.25
C GLN A 220 -29.52 -8.24 -0.83
N ASN A 221 -30.78 -8.14 -0.39
CA ASN A 221 -31.13 -7.68 0.96
C ASN A 221 -30.63 -8.64 2.04
N VAL A 222 -30.78 -9.95 1.82
CA VAL A 222 -30.30 -10.99 2.74
C VAL A 222 -28.78 -11.03 2.72
N PHE A 223 -28.17 -10.99 1.53
CA PHE A 223 -26.71 -10.92 1.37
C PHE A 223 -26.09 -9.78 2.18
N THR A 224 -26.67 -8.58 2.09
CA THR A 224 -26.20 -7.39 2.82
C THR A 224 -26.37 -7.54 4.33
N LYS A 225 -27.48 -8.12 4.80
CA LYS A 225 -27.71 -8.37 6.23
C LYS A 225 -26.76 -9.41 6.83
N VAL A 226 -26.40 -10.44 6.06
CA VAL A 226 -25.49 -11.50 6.51
C VAL A 226 -24.03 -11.02 6.51
N PHE A 227 -23.55 -10.51 5.38
CA PHE A 227 -22.13 -10.20 5.18
C PHE A 227 -21.75 -8.76 5.55
N GLY A 228 -22.69 -7.82 5.58
CA GLY A 228 -22.41 -6.44 5.98
C GLY A 228 -21.86 -6.32 7.41
N PRO A 229 -22.55 -6.85 8.43
CA PRO A 229 -22.05 -6.87 9.81
C PRO A 229 -20.75 -7.66 9.97
N LEU A 230 -20.52 -8.70 9.16
CA LEU A 230 -19.27 -9.46 9.16
C LEU A 230 -18.09 -8.59 8.69
N LEU A 231 -18.26 -7.88 7.57
CA LEU A 231 -17.23 -6.96 7.04
C LEU A 231 -16.96 -5.79 8.00
N GLN A 232 -18.00 -5.25 8.64
CA GLN A 232 -17.85 -4.24 9.70
C GLN A 232 -17.11 -4.80 10.93
N GLY A 233 -17.41 -6.04 11.32
CA GLY A 233 -16.72 -6.76 12.38
C GLY A 233 -15.24 -6.96 12.09
N LEU A 234 -14.88 -7.39 10.88
CA LEU A 234 -13.49 -7.53 10.44
C LEU A 234 -12.76 -6.18 10.43
N SER A 235 -13.40 -5.13 9.91
CA SER A 235 -12.87 -3.76 9.94
C SER A 235 -12.65 -3.27 11.38
N SER A 236 -13.56 -3.60 12.30
CA SER A 236 -13.42 -3.25 13.72
C SER A 236 -12.32 -4.03 14.43
N ALA A 237 -12.20 -5.33 14.16
CA ALA A 237 -11.11 -6.15 14.67
C ALA A 237 -9.76 -5.62 14.17
N MET A 238 -9.68 -5.22 12.89
CA MET A 238 -8.48 -4.62 12.33
C MET A 238 -8.08 -3.29 13.01
N ARG A 239 -9.06 -2.47 13.42
CA ARG A 239 -8.79 -1.22 14.16
C ARG A 239 -8.12 -1.45 15.53
N SER A 240 -8.38 -2.58 16.17
CA SER A 240 -7.76 -2.95 17.45
C SER A 240 -6.40 -3.63 17.30
N CYS A 241 -5.99 -3.97 16.07
CA CYS A 241 -4.72 -4.66 15.84
C CYS A 241 -3.52 -3.71 15.97
N SER A 242 -2.44 -4.23 16.55
CA SER A 242 -1.10 -3.63 16.51
C SER A 242 -0.19 -4.49 15.65
N VAL A 243 0.79 -3.89 14.97
CA VAL A 243 1.82 -4.64 14.23
C VAL A 243 2.63 -5.55 15.17
N THR A 244 2.66 -5.26 16.47
CA THR A 244 3.38 -6.05 17.48
C THR A 244 2.71 -7.37 17.81
N SER A 245 1.42 -7.53 17.49
CA SER A 245 0.62 -8.73 17.70
C SER A 245 0.28 -9.33 16.34
N ARG A 246 0.64 -10.58 16.07
CA ARG A 246 0.38 -11.22 14.76
C ARG A 246 -1.11 -11.49 14.49
N THR A 247 -2.01 -11.07 15.37
CA THR A 247 -3.47 -11.18 15.24
C THR A 247 -3.99 -10.50 13.96
N TYR A 248 -3.33 -9.44 13.46
CA TYR A 248 -3.72 -8.78 12.21
C TYR A 248 -3.67 -9.73 11.00
N MET A 249 -2.73 -10.67 10.96
CA MET A 249 -2.60 -11.63 9.85
C MET A 249 -3.88 -12.43 9.68
N ARG A 250 -4.48 -12.85 10.80
CA ARG A 250 -5.72 -13.62 10.79
C ARG A 250 -6.90 -12.84 10.21
N VAL A 251 -6.98 -11.55 10.51
CA VAL A 251 -8.01 -10.66 9.97
C VAL A 251 -7.80 -10.46 8.46
N PHE A 252 -6.56 -10.30 8.01
CA PHE A 252 -6.24 -10.21 6.58
C PHE A 252 -6.58 -11.50 5.82
N GLU A 253 -6.15 -12.66 6.31
CA GLU A 253 -6.45 -13.96 5.71
C GLU A 253 -7.95 -14.19 5.57
N SER A 254 -8.72 -13.80 6.60
CA SER A 254 -10.18 -13.91 6.60
C SER A 254 -10.82 -13.04 5.53
N LEU A 255 -10.35 -11.80 5.35
CA LEU A 255 -10.85 -10.90 4.30
C LEU A 255 -10.38 -11.34 2.90
N ASP A 256 -9.15 -11.81 2.76
CA ASP A 256 -8.60 -12.35 1.51
C ASP A 256 -9.42 -13.56 1.05
N LEU A 257 -9.73 -14.49 1.95
CA LEU A 257 -10.62 -15.62 1.67
C LEU A 257 -11.99 -15.15 1.14
N LEU A 258 -12.61 -14.18 1.80
CA LEU A 258 -13.93 -13.67 1.39
C LEU A 258 -13.88 -12.95 0.03
N THR A 259 -12.83 -12.17 -0.22
CA THR A 259 -12.69 -11.41 -1.47
C THR A 259 -12.26 -12.25 -2.66
N ASP A 260 -11.69 -13.43 -2.45
CA ASP A 260 -11.29 -14.33 -3.54
C ASP A 260 -12.45 -15.18 -4.10
N ILE A 261 -13.52 -15.37 -3.32
CA ILE A 261 -14.70 -16.16 -3.73
C ILE A 261 -15.40 -15.49 -4.93
N LYS A 262 -15.55 -16.26 -6.02
CA LYS A 262 -16.22 -15.84 -7.26
C LYS A 262 -17.63 -16.39 -7.34
N ALA A 263 -18.54 -15.65 -7.97
CA ALA A 263 -19.89 -16.14 -8.28
C ALA A 263 -19.85 -17.32 -9.27
N HIS A 264 -20.83 -18.22 -9.21
CA HIS A 264 -20.93 -19.33 -10.15
C HIS A 264 -20.90 -18.85 -11.61
N ASN A 265 -20.03 -19.46 -12.41
CA ASN A 265 -19.87 -19.20 -13.86
C ASN A 265 -19.61 -17.73 -14.23
N SER A 266 -19.15 -16.89 -13.29
CA SER A 266 -18.88 -15.48 -13.52
C SER A 266 -17.56 -15.06 -12.87
N PRO A 267 -16.77 -14.15 -13.49
CA PRO A 267 -15.60 -13.57 -12.86
C PRO A 267 -15.94 -12.58 -11.73
N SER A 268 -17.23 -12.30 -11.49
CA SER A 268 -17.69 -11.39 -10.46
C SER A 268 -17.34 -11.87 -9.06
N ARG A 269 -16.84 -10.96 -8.22
CA ARG A 269 -16.53 -11.19 -6.80
C ARG A 269 -17.59 -10.52 -5.91
N PRO A 270 -18.57 -11.26 -5.36
CA PRO A 270 -19.72 -10.67 -4.66
C PRO A 270 -19.36 -9.86 -3.43
N ILE A 271 -18.39 -10.32 -2.64
CA ILE A 271 -17.93 -9.60 -1.44
C ILE A 271 -17.27 -8.28 -1.83
N CYS A 272 -16.46 -8.25 -2.90
CA CYS A 272 -15.88 -7.00 -3.40
C CYS A 272 -16.96 -6.00 -3.82
N ASN A 273 -18.03 -6.48 -4.48
CA ASN A 273 -19.17 -5.65 -4.87
C ASN A 273 -19.91 -5.11 -3.63
N LEU A 274 -20.10 -5.94 -2.60
CA LEU A 274 -20.75 -5.53 -1.36
C LEU A 274 -19.94 -4.48 -0.59
N MET A 275 -18.63 -4.66 -0.47
CA MET A 275 -17.76 -3.70 0.21
C MET A 275 -17.88 -2.31 -0.42
N VAL A 276 -17.97 -2.26 -1.75
CA VAL A 276 -18.16 -1.02 -2.50
C VAL A 276 -19.59 -0.50 -2.38
N SER A 277 -20.62 -1.34 -2.43
CA SER A 277 -22.00 -0.86 -2.27
C SER A 277 -22.25 -0.32 -0.85
N MET A 278 -21.66 -0.93 0.18
CA MET A 278 -21.69 -0.43 1.55
C MET A 278 -21.01 0.92 1.69
N PHE A 279 -19.94 1.16 0.92
CA PHE A 279 -19.28 2.46 0.85
C PHE A 279 -20.21 3.55 0.30
N TYR A 280 -21.05 3.25 -0.70
CA TYR A 280 -22.04 4.19 -1.24
C TYR A 280 -23.29 4.35 -0.37
N PHE A 281 -23.84 3.27 0.20
CA PHE A 281 -25.04 3.32 1.05
C PHE A 281 -24.80 4.04 2.38
N SER A 282 -23.57 4.00 2.89
CA SER A 282 -23.15 4.75 4.08
C SER A 282 -22.97 6.25 3.83
N GLN A 283 -23.35 6.79 2.65
CA GLN A 283 -23.32 8.24 2.38
C GLN A 283 -24.11 9.07 3.40
N SER A 284 -25.09 8.52 4.12
CA SER A 284 -25.76 9.22 5.24
C SER A 284 -24.87 9.41 6.48
N ASN A 285 -23.75 8.69 6.59
CA ASN A 285 -22.73 8.84 7.64
C ASN A 285 -21.36 9.28 7.07
N TRP A 286 -21.23 9.52 5.76
CA TRP A 286 -19.95 9.72 5.06
C TRP A 286 -19.88 10.93 4.14
N CYS A 287 -21.04 11.48 3.75
CA CYS A 287 -21.11 12.91 3.56
C CYS A 287 -21.32 13.48 4.96
N THR A 288 -20.23 13.85 5.65
CA THR A 288 -20.36 14.90 6.64
C THR A 288 -21.04 16.07 5.93
N LYS A 289 -22.31 16.32 6.30
CA LYS A 289 -22.86 17.64 6.11
C LYS A 289 -21.86 18.58 6.81
N SER A 290 -21.16 19.40 6.03
CA SER A 290 -20.20 20.43 6.46
C SER A 290 -18.86 19.95 7.04
N GLU A 291 -17.76 20.41 6.42
CA GLU A 291 -16.68 21.14 7.11
C GLU A 291 -15.94 20.47 8.31
N SER A 292 -15.96 19.14 8.48
CA SER A 292 -15.04 18.53 9.45
C SER A 292 -13.60 18.81 9.01
N GLN A 293 -12.77 19.44 9.85
CA GLN A 293 -11.38 19.72 9.48
C GLN A 293 -10.51 18.45 9.47
N THR A 294 -11.01 17.33 10.02
CA THR A 294 -10.29 16.06 10.26
C THR A 294 -10.55 14.96 9.22
N VAL A 295 -11.12 15.29 8.06
CA VAL A 295 -11.53 14.31 7.03
C VAL A 295 -10.41 13.35 6.63
N GLY A 296 -9.17 13.84 6.52
CA GLY A 296 -8.02 13.04 6.12
C GLY A 296 -7.68 11.89 7.07
N ARG A 297 -7.96 12.07 8.37
CA ARG A 297 -7.84 11.02 9.38
C ARG A 297 -9.09 10.14 9.42
N GLU A 298 -10.26 10.77 9.41
CA GLU A 298 -11.55 10.08 9.54
C GLU A 298 -11.76 9.01 8.46
N ILE A 299 -11.39 9.29 7.21
CA ILE A 299 -11.55 8.35 6.09
C ILE A 299 -10.87 7.00 6.35
N LEU A 300 -9.72 7.00 7.03
CA LEU A 300 -8.98 5.77 7.35
C LEU A 300 -9.56 5.00 8.54
N PHE A 301 -10.24 5.66 9.47
CA PHE A 301 -10.83 4.99 10.63
C PHE A 301 -12.24 4.47 10.37
N THR A 302 -13.01 5.26 9.62
CA THR A 302 -14.42 4.97 9.41
C THR A 302 -14.61 3.91 8.34
N THR A 303 -13.75 3.84 7.29
CA THR A 303 -14.01 2.96 6.12
C THR A 303 -13.86 1.51 6.50
N ILE A 304 -14.46 0.64 5.69
CA ILE A 304 -14.21 -0.81 5.76
C ILE A 304 -12.72 -1.10 5.51
N LEU A 305 -12.11 -0.49 4.48
CA LEU A 305 -10.73 -0.76 4.06
C LEU A 305 -9.66 0.07 4.77
N GLY A 306 -10.00 1.25 5.30
CA GLY A 306 -9.03 2.15 5.94
C GLY A 306 -8.24 1.52 7.09
N PRO A 307 -8.86 0.75 8.01
CA PRO A 307 -8.14 0.07 9.09
C PRO A 307 -7.08 -0.92 8.61
N PHE A 308 -7.24 -1.51 7.41
CA PHE A 308 -6.23 -2.40 6.82
C PHE A 308 -4.98 -1.64 6.36
N LEU A 309 -5.12 -0.34 6.06
CA LEU A 309 -3.97 0.55 5.88
C LEU A 309 -3.38 1.00 7.24
N GLY A 310 -4.04 0.74 8.37
CA GLY A 310 -3.73 1.34 9.68
C GLY A 310 -2.41 0.92 10.34
N LEU A 311 -1.84 -0.24 9.98
CA LEU A 311 -0.67 -0.80 10.67
C LEU A 311 0.57 0.09 10.51
N SER A 312 1.29 0.36 11.59
CA SER A 312 2.39 1.31 11.58
C SER A 312 3.52 0.93 12.53
N LEU A 313 4.76 1.29 12.15
CA LEU A 313 5.94 1.24 13.03
C LEU A 313 6.20 2.58 13.70
N PHE A 314 5.53 3.65 13.30
CA PHE A 314 5.76 4.99 13.83
C PHE A 314 5.19 5.10 15.24
N ALA A 315 5.98 5.68 16.15
CA ALA A 315 5.61 5.82 17.55
C ALA A 315 4.35 6.67 17.78
N GLU A 316 4.07 7.60 16.86
CA GLU A 316 2.88 8.44 16.88
C GLU A 316 1.59 7.69 16.49
N ASP A 317 1.71 6.62 15.70
CA ASP A 317 0.59 5.83 15.23
C ASP A 317 0.33 4.62 16.14
N ASP A 318 1.40 3.89 16.54
CA ASP A 318 1.32 2.71 17.40
C ASP A 318 2.33 2.79 18.58
N PRO A 319 1.87 3.17 19.79
CA PRO A 319 2.74 3.26 20.96
C PRO A 319 3.26 1.90 21.46
N HIS A 320 2.59 0.78 21.12
CA HIS A 320 2.99 -0.56 21.58
C HIS A 320 4.36 -0.96 21.01
N VAL A 321 4.72 -0.45 19.82
CA VAL A 321 6.04 -0.64 19.21
C VAL A 321 7.15 -0.11 20.12
N VAL A 322 6.95 1.09 20.68
CA VAL A 322 7.90 1.72 21.59
C VAL A 322 8.04 0.90 22.87
N ASP A 323 6.93 0.45 23.44
CA ASP A 323 6.90 -0.29 24.70
C ASP A 323 7.57 -1.66 24.59
N LYS A 324 7.40 -2.34 23.46
CA LYS A 324 7.95 -3.68 23.22
C LYS A 324 9.42 -3.67 22.80
N PHE A 325 9.82 -2.76 21.91
CA PHE A 325 11.14 -2.83 21.26
C PHE A 325 12.13 -1.73 21.69
N VAL A 326 11.64 -0.56 22.12
CA VAL A 326 12.50 0.64 22.32
C VAL A 326 12.56 1.08 23.79
N LYS A 327 11.70 0.54 24.67
CA LYS A 327 11.55 0.97 26.07
C LYS A 327 12.86 1.00 26.86
N HIS A 328 13.73 0.00 26.65
CA HIS A 328 14.98 -0.20 27.39
C HIS A 328 16.22 0.39 26.69
N GLN A 329 16.09 1.00 25.52
CA GLN A 329 17.24 1.61 24.85
C GLN A 329 17.65 2.93 25.54
N SER A 330 18.89 2.97 26.02
CA SER A 330 19.50 4.15 26.65
C SER A 330 19.96 5.20 25.63
N ASN A 331 20.46 4.77 24.47
CA ASN A 331 21.20 5.64 23.55
C ASN A 331 20.48 5.99 22.25
N GLY A 332 19.35 5.35 21.89
CA GLY A 332 18.48 5.73 20.76
C GLY A 332 19.17 5.93 19.39
N ARG A 333 20.38 5.39 19.21
CA ARG A 333 21.21 5.60 18.01
C ARG A 333 21.03 4.51 16.96
N THR A 334 20.71 3.28 17.38
CA THR A 334 20.60 2.11 16.50
C THR A 334 19.23 1.47 16.61
N VAL A 335 18.73 0.97 15.48
CA VAL A 335 17.49 0.18 15.43
C VAL A 335 17.75 -1.18 16.09
N PRO A 336 16.93 -1.63 17.06
CA PRO A 336 17.05 -2.98 17.62
C PRO A 336 16.72 -4.05 16.57
N ASP A 337 17.42 -5.18 16.60
CA ASP A 337 17.24 -6.27 15.62
C ASP A 337 15.79 -6.74 15.50
N GLY A 338 15.09 -6.92 16.62
CA GLY A 338 13.68 -7.31 16.62
C GLY A 338 12.74 -6.28 15.97
N LEU A 339 13.09 -4.99 16.01
CA LEU A 339 12.34 -3.94 15.30
C LEU A 339 12.68 -3.95 13.79
N GLN A 340 13.91 -4.29 13.43
CA GLN A 340 14.31 -4.48 12.04
C GLN A 340 13.63 -5.72 11.42
N ASP A 341 13.50 -6.82 12.17
CA ASP A 341 12.73 -8.00 11.77
C ASP A 341 11.26 -7.63 11.54
N LEU A 342 10.68 -6.86 12.46
CA LEU A 342 9.30 -6.38 12.33
C LEU A 342 9.10 -5.46 11.12
N ALA A 343 10.10 -4.63 10.80
CA ALA A 343 10.08 -3.81 9.59
C ALA A 343 10.05 -4.65 8.31
N ARG A 344 10.85 -5.73 8.26
CA ARG A 344 10.82 -6.70 7.16
C ARG A 344 9.48 -7.44 7.06
N GLU A 345 8.89 -7.83 8.20
CA GLU A 345 7.56 -8.45 8.24
C GLU A 345 6.48 -7.48 7.72
N LEU A 346 6.56 -6.20 8.10
CA LEU A 346 5.63 -5.19 7.64
C LEU A 346 5.79 -4.90 6.13
N ASP A 347 7.02 -4.88 5.60
CA ASP A 347 7.21 -4.75 4.15
C ASP A 347 6.58 -5.92 3.40
N HIS A 348 6.82 -7.16 3.86
CA HIS A 348 6.18 -8.34 3.28
C HIS A 348 4.65 -8.28 3.32
N MET A 349 4.07 -7.80 4.43
CA MET A 349 2.63 -7.56 4.56
C MET A 349 2.14 -6.57 3.50
N ARG A 350 2.83 -5.44 3.32
CA ARG A 350 2.48 -4.41 2.32
C ARG A 350 2.51 -4.99 0.89
N THR A 351 3.60 -5.66 0.53
CA THR A 351 3.85 -6.08 -0.86
C THR A 351 3.05 -7.32 -1.27
N THR A 352 2.74 -8.19 -0.32
CA THR A 352 2.12 -9.49 -0.60
C THR A 352 0.65 -9.48 -0.21
N ILE A 353 0.34 -9.16 1.04
CA ILE A 353 -1.00 -9.37 1.61
C ILE A 353 -1.90 -8.18 1.26
N LEU A 354 -1.49 -6.97 1.63
CA LEU A 354 -2.25 -5.75 1.42
C LEU A 354 -2.40 -5.44 -0.07
N HIS A 355 -1.33 -5.57 -0.85
CA HIS A 355 -1.40 -5.46 -2.31
C HIS A 355 -2.36 -6.48 -2.92
N LYS A 356 -2.33 -7.76 -2.51
CA LYS A 356 -3.27 -8.79 -3.01
C LYS A 356 -4.72 -8.41 -2.75
N LEU A 357 -5.04 -7.89 -1.57
CA LEU A 357 -6.39 -7.42 -1.23
C LEU A 357 -6.88 -6.34 -2.20
N PHE A 358 -6.10 -5.27 -2.40
CA PHE A 358 -6.48 -4.19 -3.32
C PHE A 358 -6.49 -4.64 -4.78
N HIS A 359 -5.49 -5.42 -5.21
CA HIS A 359 -5.44 -6.00 -6.55
C HIS A 359 -6.68 -6.85 -6.81
N SER A 360 -7.13 -7.66 -5.84
CA SER A 360 -8.32 -8.50 -5.99
C SER A 360 -9.59 -7.68 -6.23
N MET A 361 -9.73 -6.52 -5.60
CA MET A 361 -10.86 -5.62 -5.84
C MET A 361 -10.72 -4.84 -7.15
N LEU A 362 -9.50 -4.50 -7.58
CA LEU A 362 -9.26 -3.77 -8.83
C LEU A 362 -9.40 -4.65 -10.08
N VAL A 363 -9.12 -5.96 -9.97
CA VAL A 363 -9.34 -6.91 -11.08
C VAL A 363 -10.84 -7.05 -11.38
N ASN A 364 -11.69 -7.01 -10.35
CA ASN A 364 -13.13 -7.14 -10.48
C ASN A 364 -13.77 -5.86 -11.08
N THR A 365 -14.47 -6.00 -12.21
CA THR A 365 -14.96 -4.88 -13.03
C THR A 365 -15.86 -3.91 -12.25
N MET A 366 -16.75 -4.41 -11.40
CA MET A 366 -17.71 -3.57 -10.67
C MET A 366 -17.09 -2.80 -9.50
N SER A 367 -16.01 -3.32 -8.91
CA SER A 367 -15.33 -2.65 -7.79
C SER A 367 -14.13 -1.81 -8.22
N ARG A 368 -13.65 -1.94 -9.46
CA ARG A 368 -12.44 -1.24 -9.93
C ARG A 368 -12.54 0.28 -9.78
N GLU A 369 -13.50 0.90 -10.44
CA GLU A 369 -13.63 2.37 -10.46
C GLU A 369 -13.94 2.94 -9.06
N PRO A 370 -14.83 2.33 -8.26
CA PRO A 370 -15.06 2.80 -6.89
C PRO A 370 -13.84 2.68 -5.96
N VAL A 371 -13.02 1.63 -6.13
CA VAL A 371 -11.78 1.48 -5.36
C VAL A 371 -10.75 2.52 -5.79
N LEU A 372 -10.61 2.80 -7.10
CA LEU A 372 -9.76 3.89 -7.58
C LEU A 372 -10.21 5.25 -7.02
N SER A 373 -11.52 5.52 -7.05
CA SER A 373 -12.10 6.73 -6.44
C SER A 373 -11.87 6.80 -4.93
N PHE A 374 -11.94 5.67 -4.21
CA PHE A 374 -11.61 5.61 -2.80
C PHE A 374 -10.13 5.95 -2.53
N LEU A 375 -9.20 5.37 -3.28
CA LEU A 375 -7.77 5.68 -3.16
C LEU A 375 -7.50 7.15 -3.47
N ALA A 376 -8.15 7.70 -4.50
CA ALA A 376 -8.07 9.12 -4.85
C ALA A 376 -8.60 10.02 -3.72
N LYS A 377 -9.72 9.68 -3.09
CA LYS A 377 -10.27 10.43 -1.94
C LYS A 377 -9.34 10.44 -0.73
N ILE A 378 -8.64 9.34 -0.45
CA ILE A 378 -7.61 9.34 0.62
C ILE A 378 -6.54 10.38 0.30
N ILE A 379 -6.07 10.44 -0.94
CA ILE A 379 -5.06 11.41 -1.39
C ILE A 379 -5.60 12.84 -1.27
N GLN A 380 -6.76 13.14 -1.84
CA GLN A 380 -7.38 14.47 -1.81
C GLN A 380 -7.63 14.98 -0.38
N HIS A 381 -8.17 14.14 0.51
CA HIS A 381 -8.41 14.55 1.89
C HIS A 381 -7.12 14.73 2.72
N ASN A 382 -5.97 14.35 2.18
CA ASN A 382 -4.66 14.47 2.81
C ASN A 382 -3.72 15.45 2.10
N GLU A 383 -4.21 16.29 1.18
CA GLU A 383 -3.43 17.36 0.51
C GLU A 383 -2.68 18.26 1.51
N ARG A 384 -3.26 18.50 2.70
CA ARG A 384 -2.64 19.30 3.77
C ARG A 384 -1.31 18.72 4.28
N ARG A 385 -1.00 17.44 4.01
CA ARG A 385 0.30 16.84 4.34
C ARG A 385 1.46 17.50 3.58
N ALA A 386 1.21 18.14 2.44
CA ALA A 386 2.23 18.86 1.67
C ALA A 386 2.62 20.21 2.30
N GLN A 387 1.81 20.75 3.23
CA GLN A 387 2.04 22.07 3.82
C GLN A 387 3.33 22.12 4.65
N ILE A 388 3.94 23.31 4.74
CA ILE A 388 5.14 23.52 5.56
C ILE A 388 4.83 23.20 7.02
N HIS A 389 3.71 23.66 7.56
CA HIS A 389 3.26 23.35 8.92
C HIS A 389 2.01 22.49 8.88
N VAL A 390 2.18 21.19 9.12
CA VAL A 390 1.08 20.22 9.11
C VAL A 390 0.54 20.05 10.52
N GLU A 391 -0.77 20.19 10.69
CA GLU A 391 -1.46 19.81 11.91
C GLU A 391 -1.78 18.30 11.90
N GLU A 392 -1.01 17.52 12.67
CA GLU A 392 -1.09 16.05 12.70
C GLU A 392 -2.47 15.49 13.06
N ARG A 393 -3.33 16.29 13.70
CA ARG A 393 -4.68 15.85 14.07
C ARG A 393 -5.63 15.81 12.88
N LEU A 394 -5.38 16.64 11.87
CA LEU A 394 -6.28 16.85 10.73
C LEU A 394 -6.00 15.89 9.57
N VAL A 395 -4.80 15.30 9.54
CA VAL A 395 -4.32 14.43 8.46
C VAL A 395 -4.18 12.98 8.93
N ALA A 396 -4.10 12.06 7.98
CA ALA A 396 -3.73 10.68 8.18
C ALA A 396 -2.36 10.55 8.86
N GLY A 397 -2.18 9.47 9.61
CA GLY A 397 -0.88 9.08 10.16
C GLY A 397 0.15 8.72 9.10
N ASP A 398 1.41 8.59 9.50
CA ASP A 398 2.53 8.36 8.58
C ASP A 398 2.55 6.90 8.06
N GLY A 399 2.26 5.94 8.93
CA GLY A 399 2.17 4.52 8.57
C GLY A 399 1.14 4.22 7.49
N PRO A 400 -0.12 4.67 7.63
CA PRO A 400 -1.15 4.43 6.62
C PRO A 400 -0.84 5.02 5.25
N MET A 401 -0.22 6.21 5.20
CA MET A 401 0.16 6.83 3.93
C MET A 401 1.33 6.08 3.26
N ILE A 402 2.28 5.54 4.04
CA ILE A 402 3.34 4.68 3.51
C ILE A 402 2.78 3.31 3.05
N ASN A 403 1.79 2.76 3.75
CA ASN A 403 1.11 1.53 3.33
C ASN A 403 0.37 1.74 2.00
N LEU A 404 -0.38 2.83 1.87
CA LEU A 404 -1.04 3.24 0.63
C LEU A 404 -0.03 3.40 -0.52
N LEU A 405 1.07 4.12 -0.27
CA LEU A 405 2.15 4.29 -1.23
C LEU A 405 2.70 2.94 -1.70
N SER A 406 3.00 2.02 -0.78
CA SER A 406 3.55 0.71 -1.11
C SER A 406 2.58 -0.12 -1.97
N VAL A 407 1.28 -0.10 -1.66
CA VAL A 407 0.25 -0.75 -2.48
C VAL A 407 0.24 -0.18 -3.90
N LEU A 408 0.23 1.14 -4.03
CA LEU A 408 0.21 1.82 -5.33
C LEU A 408 1.50 1.57 -6.14
N GLN A 409 2.67 1.54 -5.49
CA GLN A 409 3.93 1.12 -6.12
C GLN A 409 3.85 -0.30 -6.70
N GLN A 410 3.28 -1.24 -5.94
CA GLN A 410 3.13 -2.63 -6.40
C GLN A 410 2.13 -2.77 -7.55
N LEU A 411 1.01 -2.03 -7.50
CA LEU A 411 0.07 -1.95 -8.62
C LEU A 411 0.74 -1.34 -9.86
N CYS A 412 1.56 -0.32 -9.67
CA CYS A 412 2.28 0.38 -10.72
C CYS A 412 3.41 -0.46 -11.34
N PHE A 413 3.91 -1.50 -10.68
CA PHE A 413 4.95 -2.38 -11.23
C PHE A 413 4.53 -3.05 -12.56
N LYS A 414 3.23 -3.35 -12.72
CA LYS A 414 2.69 -3.91 -13.97
C LYS A 414 2.28 -2.85 -15.00
N VAL A 415 2.38 -1.57 -14.66
CA VAL A 415 2.01 -0.47 -15.55
C VAL A 415 3.11 -0.29 -16.59
N LYS A 416 2.73 -0.44 -17.86
CA LYS A 416 3.58 -0.06 -18.99
C LYS A 416 3.60 1.46 -19.13
N LEU A 417 4.78 2.07 -18.90
CA LEU A 417 4.98 3.51 -19.00
C LEU A 417 4.76 4.07 -20.41
N GLU A 418 4.78 3.23 -21.45
CA GLU A 418 4.38 3.57 -22.83
C GLU A 418 2.91 3.96 -22.95
N LYS A 419 2.06 3.40 -22.09
CA LYS A 419 0.61 3.60 -22.11
C LYS A 419 0.14 4.71 -21.18
N VAL A 420 1.06 5.28 -20.40
CA VAL A 420 0.77 6.41 -19.52
C VAL A 420 0.72 7.66 -20.38
N ASP A 421 -0.44 8.29 -20.41
CA ASP A 421 -0.66 9.55 -21.12
C ASP A 421 -0.31 10.74 -20.20
N PRO A 422 0.74 11.52 -20.51
CA PRO A 422 1.08 12.71 -19.72
C PRO A 422 -0.04 13.76 -19.66
N TYR A 423 -0.94 13.82 -20.65
CA TYR A 423 -2.06 14.75 -20.66
C TYR A 423 -3.18 14.37 -19.67
N TYR A 424 -3.11 13.19 -19.05
CA TYR A 424 -4.09 12.73 -18.07
C TYR A 424 -4.24 13.71 -16.88
N MET A 425 -3.17 14.42 -16.50
CA MET A 425 -3.24 15.42 -15.42
C MET A 425 -4.24 16.57 -15.68
N ALA A 426 -4.52 16.87 -16.95
CA ALA A 426 -5.46 17.91 -17.39
C ALA A 426 -6.83 17.34 -17.82
N HIS A 427 -6.93 16.00 -17.87
CA HIS A 427 -8.11 15.27 -18.32
C HIS A 427 -9.31 15.58 -17.40
N PRO A 428 -10.53 15.77 -17.95
CA PRO A 428 -11.74 16.02 -17.15
C PRO A 428 -12.01 14.95 -16.10
N ASP A 429 -11.82 13.68 -16.45
CA ASP A 429 -11.97 12.52 -15.55
C ASP A 429 -10.70 12.19 -14.74
N SER A 430 -9.76 13.14 -14.59
CA SER A 430 -8.64 12.95 -13.68
C SER A 430 -9.15 12.77 -12.25
N LEU A 431 -8.67 11.71 -11.59
CA LEU A 431 -9.08 11.37 -10.23
C LEU A 431 -8.59 12.36 -9.17
N VAL A 432 -7.51 13.11 -9.43
CA VAL A 432 -6.93 14.07 -8.49
C VAL A 432 -6.79 15.41 -9.19
N ASP A 433 -7.27 16.47 -8.53
CA ASP A 433 -7.19 17.83 -9.05
C ASP A 433 -5.86 18.46 -8.65
N ILE A 434 -5.15 18.99 -9.64
CA ILE A 434 -3.89 19.74 -9.47
C ILE A 434 -4.06 21.21 -9.84
N SER A 435 -5.28 21.69 -10.05
CA SER A 435 -5.56 23.05 -10.55
C SER A 435 -4.89 24.16 -9.74
N LYS A 436 -4.64 23.95 -8.45
CA LYS A 436 -4.07 24.94 -7.51
C LYS A 436 -2.55 24.89 -7.38
N ASP A 437 -1.89 23.89 -7.97
CA ASP A 437 -0.45 23.73 -7.80
C ASP A 437 0.34 24.71 -8.68
N SER A 438 1.51 25.17 -8.21
CA SER A 438 2.41 25.97 -9.05
C SER A 438 2.94 25.14 -10.22
N ARG A 439 3.12 25.76 -11.40
CA ARG A 439 3.69 25.12 -12.59
C ARG A 439 5.14 25.50 -12.83
N LEU A 440 5.85 24.67 -13.58
CA LEU A 440 7.26 24.89 -13.91
C LEU A 440 7.54 26.21 -14.63
N THR A 441 6.68 26.58 -15.58
CA THR A 441 6.88 27.77 -16.41
C THR A 441 5.62 28.62 -16.53
N MET A 442 4.43 27.99 -16.64
CA MET A 442 3.17 28.70 -16.82
C MET A 442 2.66 29.40 -15.55
N THR A 443 1.94 30.51 -15.75
CA THR A 443 1.10 31.15 -14.72
C THR A 443 -0.24 30.44 -14.57
N GLN A 444 -0.97 30.72 -13.48
CA GLN A 444 -2.30 30.15 -13.25
C GLN A 444 -3.26 30.45 -14.41
N ASP A 445 -3.29 31.71 -14.88
CA ASP A 445 -4.16 32.14 -15.96
C ASP A 445 -3.84 31.43 -17.29
N GLU A 446 -2.55 31.26 -17.60
CA GLU A 446 -2.09 30.54 -18.80
C GLU A 446 -2.49 29.05 -18.75
N VAL A 447 -2.43 28.41 -17.57
CA VAL A 447 -2.88 27.02 -17.39
C VAL A 447 -4.38 26.89 -17.59
N GLU A 448 -5.16 27.81 -17.05
CA GLU A 448 -6.62 27.80 -17.21
C GLU A 448 -7.03 27.95 -18.68
N GLU A 449 -6.37 28.85 -19.41
CA GLU A 449 -6.55 29.00 -20.86
C GLU A 449 -6.12 27.74 -21.62
N TRP A 450 -4.97 27.16 -21.28
CA TRP A 450 -4.45 25.93 -21.88
C TRP A 450 -5.40 24.74 -21.68
N VAL A 451 -5.86 24.53 -20.45
CA VAL A 451 -6.83 23.46 -20.13
C VAL A 451 -8.15 23.69 -20.86
N LYS A 452 -8.62 24.94 -20.97
CA LYS A 452 -9.83 25.27 -21.72
C LYS A 452 -9.68 24.96 -23.22
N LYS A 453 -8.52 25.28 -23.80
CA LYS A 453 -8.15 24.96 -25.20
C LYS A 453 -8.09 23.45 -25.42
N LEU A 454 -7.56 22.67 -24.48
CA LEU A 454 -7.56 21.21 -24.58
C LEU A 454 -8.98 20.63 -24.51
N ARG A 455 -9.85 21.21 -23.67
CA ARG A 455 -11.22 20.72 -23.45
C ARG A 455 -12.22 21.17 -24.50
N SER A 456 -11.91 22.18 -25.32
CA SER A 456 -12.80 22.61 -26.41
C SER A 456 -12.91 21.56 -27.53
N GLY A 457 -11.95 20.63 -27.62
CA GLY A 457 -11.94 19.54 -28.59
C GLY A 457 -11.57 19.96 -30.03
N GLU A 458 -11.31 21.25 -30.27
CA GLU A 458 -11.02 21.78 -31.61
C GLU A 458 -9.58 21.48 -32.05
N SER A 459 -8.61 21.53 -31.13
CA SER A 459 -7.18 21.35 -31.41
C SER A 459 -6.55 20.09 -30.82
N PHE A 460 -7.24 19.43 -29.89
CA PHE A 460 -6.72 18.28 -29.15
C PHE A 460 -7.83 17.32 -28.77
N THR A 461 -7.57 16.02 -28.87
CA THR A 461 -8.48 14.97 -28.42
C THR A 461 -7.80 14.16 -27.34
N PHE A 462 -8.40 14.13 -26.15
CA PHE A 462 -7.92 13.30 -25.06
C PHE A 462 -8.03 11.81 -25.41
N GLN A 463 -7.04 11.03 -24.96
CA GLN A 463 -7.13 9.58 -25.04
C GLN A 463 -8.17 9.07 -24.03
N GLU A 464 -8.80 7.93 -24.33
CA GLU A 464 -9.66 7.27 -23.36
C GLU A 464 -8.89 6.94 -22.08
N VAL A 465 -9.49 7.27 -20.94
CA VAL A 465 -8.89 7.02 -19.64
C VAL A 465 -8.65 5.52 -19.47
N ASN A 466 -7.39 5.19 -19.26
CA ASN A 466 -6.95 3.83 -19.05
C ASN A 466 -6.39 3.66 -17.62
N PHE A 467 -6.43 2.42 -17.14
CA PHE A 467 -5.91 2.08 -15.81
C PHE A 467 -4.41 2.40 -15.64
N HIS A 468 -3.63 2.41 -16.72
CA HIS A 468 -2.19 2.66 -16.65
C HIS A 468 -1.94 4.11 -16.20
N SER A 469 -2.59 5.07 -16.85
CA SER A 469 -2.54 6.48 -16.48
C SER A 469 -3.13 6.72 -15.09
N GLN A 470 -4.34 6.22 -14.80
CA GLN A 470 -4.97 6.39 -13.49
C GLN A 470 -4.08 5.86 -12.34
N CYS A 471 -3.58 4.63 -12.45
CA CYS A 471 -2.74 4.02 -11.43
C CYS A 471 -1.39 4.74 -11.28
N TRP A 472 -0.76 5.14 -12.38
CA TRP A 472 0.53 5.81 -12.35
C TRP A 472 0.43 7.18 -11.69
N PHE A 473 -0.55 8.01 -12.06
CA PHE A 473 -0.73 9.33 -11.45
C PHE A 473 -1.18 9.24 -9.99
N LEU A 474 -2.06 8.29 -9.62
CA LEU A 474 -2.36 8.03 -8.21
C LEU A 474 -1.11 7.67 -7.41
N THR A 475 -0.21 6.87 -7.99
CA THR A 475 1.07 6.50 -7.37
C THR A 475 1.97 7.72 -7.22
N LEU A 476 2.01 8.62 -8.20
CA LEU A 476 2.76 9.87 -8.13
C LEU A 476 2.27 10.79 -7.00
N HIS A 477 0.95 10.99 -6.89
CA HIS A 477 0.36 11.75 -5.79
C HIS A 477 0.60 11.09 -4.42
N ALA A 478 0.61 9.75 -4.36
CA ALA A 478 0.92 9.03 -3.13
C ALA A 478 2.40 9.17 -2.73
N HIS A 479 3.34 9.36 -3.66
CA HIS A 479 4.72 9.73 -3.30
C HIS A 479 4.76 11.13 -2.68
N HIS A 480 4.10 12.10 -3.32
CA HIS A 480 4.04 13.50 -2.88
C HIS A 480 3.44 13.67 -1.48
N LEU A 481 2.36 12.95 -1.16
CA LEU A 481 1.67 13.07 0.13
C LEU A 481 2.05 11.97 1.15
N GLY A 482 2.72 10.92 0.70
CA GLY A 482 3.14 9.78 1.50
C GLY A 482 4.55 9.95 2.03
N VAL A 483 5.56 9.58 1.24
CA VAL A 483 6.95 9.47 1.72
C VAL A 483 7.60 10.84 1.97
N LEU A 484 7.33 11.85 1.15
CA LEU A 484 7.98 13.17 1.27
C LEU A 484 7.65 13.89 2.58
N PRO A 485 6.38 14.00 3.02
CA PRO A 485 6.04 14.59 4.31
C PRO A 485 6.69 13.86 5.49
N VAL A 486 6.82 12.53 5.40
CA VAL A 486 7.48 11.72 6.45
C VAL A 486 8.98 12.00 6.49
N MET A 487 9.64 12.15 5.33
CA MET A 487 11.04 12.58 5.23
C MET A 487 11.25 13.98 5.82
N ARG A 488 10.41 14.96 5.46
CA ARG A 488 10.44 16.33 6.02
C ARG A 488 10.30 16.31 7.54
N LYS A 489 9.34 15.54 8.05
CA LYS A 489 9.11 15.37 9.49
C LYS A 489 10.31 14.71 10.18
N TYR A 490 10.91 13.71 9.55
CA TYR A 490 12.12 13.04 10.05
C TYR A 490 13.30 14.02 10.17
N THR A 491 13.60 14.80 9.13
CA THR A 491 14.68 15.79 9.15
C THR A 491 14.46 16.87 10.21
N ARG A 492 13.22 17.36 10.37
CA ARG A 492 12.85 18.29 11.45
C ARG A 492 13.04 17.67 12.83
N ARG A 493 12.64 16.41 13.02
CA ARG A 493 12.83 15.67 14.26
C ARG A 493 14.31 15.56 14.63
N ILE A 494 15.18 15.27 13.67
CA ILE A 494 16.63 15.22 13.90
C ILE A 494 17.19 16.58 14.33
N ARG A 495 16.75 17.68 13.70
CA ARG A 495 17.17 19.04 14.10
C ARG A 495 16.72 19.34 15.53
N ALA A 496 15.44 19.10 15.84
CA ALA A 496 14.90 19.29 17.17
C ALA A 496 15.63 18.46 18.25
N ILE A 497 16.04 17.23 17.94
CA ILE A 497 16.86 16.40 18.84
C ILE A 497 18.21 17.07 19.11
N ARG A 498 18.91 17.53 18.07
CA ARG A 498 20.22 18.20 18.21
C ARG A 498 20.12 19.49 19.01
N ASP A 499 19.13 20.34 18.70
CA ASP A 499 18.95 21.62 19.38
C ASP A 499 18.60 21.41 20.85
N LEU A 500 17.71 20.46 21.16
CA LEU A 500 17.34 20.14 22.54
C LEU A 500 18.48 19.48 23.32
N GLN A 501 19.30 18.63 22.68
CA GLN A 501 20.51 18.08 23.28
C GLN A 501 21.48 19.19 23.69
N LYS A 502 21.76 20.11 22.77
CA LYS A 502 22.64 21.25 23.03
C LYS A 502 22.14 22.11 24.19
N MET A 503 20.84 22.42 24.23
CA MET A 503 20.24 23.17 25.34
C MET A 503 20.34 22.44 26.69
N VAL A 504 20.17 21.11 26.70
CA VAL A 504 20.34 20.30 27.92
C VAL A 504 21.79 20.35 28.40
N GLU A 505 22.76 20.14 27.50
CA GLU A 505 24.19 20.16 27.81
C GLU A 505 24.65 21.54 28.32
N GLU A 506 24.15 22.64 27.73
CA GLU A 506 24.44 24.01 28.17
C GLU A 506 23.94 24.29 29.60
N ILE A 507 22.70 23.92 29.93
CA ILE A 507 22.16 24.13 31.29
C ILE A 507 22.88 23.24 32.31
N GLU A 508 23.20 21.99 31.96
CA GLU A 508 23.95 21.07 32.82
C GLU A 508 25.36 21.59 33.11
N SER A 509 26.06 22.09 32.09
CA SER A 509 27.41 22.62 32.24
C SER A 509 27.49 23.84 33.18
N THR A 510 26.39 24.57 33.31
CA THR A 510 26.30 25.79 34.13
C THR A 510 25.73 25.53 35.53
N GLU A 511 25.44 24.27 35.91
CA GLU A 511 24.79 23.92 37.18
C GLU A 511 25.50 24.51 38.42
N SER A 512 26.82 24.60 38.40
CA SER A 512 27.61 25.22 39.47
C SER A 512 27.24 26.68 39.76
N HIS A 513 26.76 27.42 38.77
CA HIS A 513 26.45 28.84 38.87
C HIS A 513 25.03 29.11 39.38
N TRP A 514 24.10 28.21 39.11
CA TRP A 514 22.68 28.41 39.41
C TRP A 514 22.13 27.43 40.46
N GLY A 515 22.84 26.34 40.76
CA GLY A 515 22.37 25.23 41.59
C GLY A 515 22.10 25.59 43.06
N SER A 516 22.64 26.70 43.56
CA SER A 516 22.44 27.27 44.90
C SER A 516 21.42 28.40 44.95
N LEU A 517 20.95 28.90 43.79
CA LEU A 517 19.99 30.00 43.72
C LEU A 517 18.56 29.51 44.00
N PRO A 518 17.64 30.40 44.45
CA PRO A 518 16.22 30.07 44.59
C PRO A 518 15.56 29.57 43.29
N VAL A 519 16.14 29.89 42.14
CA VAL A 519 15.69 29.47 40.80
C VAL A 519 16.07 28.02 40.47
N ALA A 520 16.97 27.40 41.24
CA ALA A 520 17.50 26.06 40.98
C ALA A 520 16.42 24.98 40.86
N ALA A 521 15.38 25.04 41.70
CA ALA A 521 14.28 24.07 41.65
C ALA A 521 13.55 24.11 40.28
N ARG A 522 13.27 25.31 39.77
CA ARG A 522 12.63 25.52 38.46
C ARG A 522 13.52 25.04 37.32
N GLN A 523 14.82 25.30 37.38
CA GLN A 523 15.78 24.86 36.36
C GLN A 523 15.96 23.35 36.35
N ARG A 524 16.04 22.70 37.52
CA ARG A 524 16.04 21.23 37.62
C ARG A 524 14.77 20.61 37.06
N GLU A 525 13.61 21.23 37.29
CA GLU A 525 12.34 20.76 36.71
C GLU A 525 12.31 20.91 35.19
N LEU A 526 12.77 22.06 34.66
CA LEU A 526 12.88 22.30 33.22
C LEU A 526 13.82 21.27 32.56
N LEU A 527 14.98 21.03 33.16
CA LEU A 527 15.96 20.04 32.71
C LEU A 527 15.36 18.63 32.71
N LYS A 528 14.60 18.26 33.75
CA LYS A 528 13.84 16.99 33.78
C LYS A 528 12.83 16.90 32.63
N LYS A 529 12.10 17.97 32.32
CA LYS A 529 11.14 18.03 31.21
C LYS A 529 11.85 17.86 29.86
N TRP A 530 12.92 18.61 29.62
CA TRP A 530 13.70 18.54 28.38
C TRP A 530 14.35 17.17 28.18
N LYS A 531 14.93 16.57 29.22
CA LYS A 531 15.44 15.18 29.15
C LYS A 531 14.34 14.18 28.81
N THR A 532 13.14 14.36 29.36
CA THR A 532 11.99 13.48 29.07
C THR A 532 11.52 13.63 27.62
N GLN A 533 11.42 14.87 27.13
CA GLN A 533 11.09 15.15 25.73
C GLN A 533 12.16 14.60 24.78
N LEU A 534 13.44 14.77 25.11
CA LEU A 534 14.55 14.23 24.33
C LEU A 534 14.48 12.70 24.25
N LYS A 535 14.21 12.02 25.36
CA LYS A 535 13.98 10.56 25.38
C LYS A 535 12.80 10.16 24.48
N LYS A 536 11.70 10.91 24.51
CA LYS A 536 10.54 10.66 23.64
C LYS A 536 10.90 10.84 22.15
N LEU A 537 11.59 11.92 21.80
CA LEU A 537 12.01 12.19 20.42
C LEU A 537 12.98 11.13 19.90
N ASN A 538 13.95 10.70 20.71
CA ASN A 538 14.88 9.62 20.34
C ASN A 538 14.15 8.29 20.12
N LYS A 539 13.18 7.93 20.97
CA LYS A 539 12.37 6.71 20.79
C LYS A 539 11.56 6.75 19.48
N SER A 540 10.92 7.88 19.20
CA SER A 540 10.20 8.10 17.94
C SER A 540 11.15 8.08 16.72
N LYS A 541 12.36 8.63 16.84
CA LYS A 541 13.40 8.58 15.79
C LYS A 541 13.80 7.15 15.47
N VAL A 542 14.04 6.29 16.46
CA VAL A 542 14.38 4.87 16.25
C VAL A 542 13.24 4.12 15.52
N CYS A 543 11.99 4.40 15.88
CA CYS A 543 10.83 3.84 15.20
C CYS A 543 10.75 4.30 13.73
N ALA A 544 11.00 5.59 13.48
CA ALA A 544 11.03 6.14 12.14
C ALA A 544 12.22 5.63 11.30
N ASP A 545 13.38 5.39 11.92
CA ASP A 545 14.53 4.76 11.22
C ASP A 545 14.12 3.40 10.65
N ALA A 546 13.44 2.56 11.45
CA ALA A 546 12.99 1.25 11.00
C ALA A 546 11.90 1.31 9.92
N GLY A 547 10.98 2.28 10.00
CA GLY A 547 9.84 2.38 9.08
C GLY A 547 10.09 3.16 7.79
N LEU A 548 11.01 4.13 7.80
CA LEU A 548 11.28 5.04 6.68
C LEU A 548 12.58 4.72 5.93
N LEU A 549 13.63 4.29 6.64
CA LEU A 549 14.95 4.03 6.05
C LEU A 549 15.09 2.58 5.55
N ASP A 550 13.97 1.90 5.33
CA ASP A 550 13.94 0.57 4.74
C ASP A 550 14.41 0.64 3.28
N GLU A 551 15.43 -0.17 2.95
CA GLU A 551 16.06 -0.13 1.63
C GLU A 551 15.10 -0.53 0.51
N SER A 552 14.21 -1.50 0.77
CA SER A 552 13.30 -2.02 -0.24
C SER A 552 12.22 -1.01 -0.62
N LEU A 553 11.71 -0.26 0.37
CA LEU A 553 10.79 0.85 0.14
C LEU A 553 11.46 1.96 -0.68
N LEU A 554 12.66 2.36 -0.29
CA LEU A 554 13.41 3.43 -0.97
C LEU A 554 13.85 3.03 -2.39
N GLU A 555 14.19 1.77 -2.62
CA GLU A 555 14.47 1.22 -3.95
C GLU A 555 13.23 1.35 -4.86
N ARG A 556 12.04 0.96 -4.38
CA ARG A 556 10.80 1.11 -5.15
C ARG A 556 10.46 2.57 -5.45
N CYS A 557 10.75 3.49 -4.52
CA CYS A 557 10.63 4.93 -4.76
C CYS A 557 11.57 5.40 -5.88
N LEU A 558 12.86 4.99 -5.87
CA LEU A 558 13.82 5.34 -6.93
C LEU A 558 13.37 4.83 -8.30
N HIS A 559 12.93 3.58 -8.36
CA HIS A 559 12.43 2.97 -9.59
C HIS A 559 11.23 3.75 -10.15
N PHE A 560 10.27 4.12 -9.29
CA PHE A 560 9.14 4.92 -9.71
C PHE A 560 9.58 6.32 -10.22
N TYR A 561 10.49 6.99 -9.52
CA TYR A 561 11.02 8.28 -9.95
C TYR A 561 11.84 8.22 -11.25
N ALA A 562 12.42 7.08 -11.60
CA ALA A 562 13.00 6.89 -12.91
C ALA A 562 11.92 6.98 -14.01
N GLY A 563 10.73 6.42 -13.77
CA GLY A 563 9.58 6.59 -14.64
C GLY A 563 9.09 8.05 -14.74
N VAL A 564 9.08 8.78 -13.62
CA VAL A 564 8.76 10.22 -13.60
C VAL A 564 9.75 11.01 -14.45
N ALA A 565 11.05 10.78 -14.27
CA ALA A 565 12.11 11.41 -15.05
C ALA A 565 11.93 11.17 -16.55
N GLN A 566 11.54 9.96 -16.95
CA GLN A 566 11.27 9.63 -18.35
C GLN A 566 10.06 10.37 -18.91
N ILE A 567 8.97 10.51 -18.14
CA ILE A 567 7.79 11.28 -18.56
C ILE A 567 8.14 12.77 -18.74
N ILE A 568 8.97 13.32 -17.84
CA ILE A 568 9.46 14.70 -17.94
C ILE A 568 10.33 14.87 -19.20
N LEU A 569 11.28 13.98 -19.45
CA LEU A 569 12.11 13.99 -20.66
C LEU A 569 11.29 13.86 -21.95
N ARG A 570 10.24 13.04 -21.95
CA ARG A 570 9.31 12.93 -23.09
C ARG A 570 8.54 14.21 -23.34
N ALA A 571 8.04 14.85 -22.28
CA ALA A 571 7.34 16.12 -22.41
C ALA A 571 8.26 17.25 -22.91
N LEU A 572 9.54 17.23 -22.52
CA LEU A 572 10.56 18.16 -23.03
C LEU A 572 10.88 17.96 -24.51
N SER A 573 10.94 16.71 -24.98
CA SER A 573 11.38 16.39 -26.34
C SER A 573 10.31 16.63 -27.42
N GLY A 574 9.09 17.04 -27.04
CA GLY A 574 8.05 17.52 -27.96
C GLY A 574 7.53 16.51 -28.99
N GLY A 575 7.86 15.22 -28.87
CA GLY A 575 7.45 14.20 -29.83
C GLY A 575 5.93 13.95 -29.81
N PRO A 576 5.31 13.58 -30.96
CA PRO A 576 4.02 12.90 -30.93
C PRO A 576 4.13 11.69 -30.00
N THR A 577 3.02 11.29 -29.39
CA THR A 577 2.85 10.22 -28.40
C THR A 577 3.43 8.84 -28.77
N THR A 578 4.17 8.70 -29.87
CA THR A 578 4.77 7.46 -30.38
C THR A 578 6.02 7.69 -31.26
N LEU A 579 7.10 8.31 -30.79
CA LEU A 579 8.40 8.24 -31.53
C LEU A 579 9.64 8.18 -30.61
N ALA A 580 9.71 7.14 -29.77
CA ALA A 580 10.91 6.34 -29.50
C ALA A 580 10.50 5.16 -28.58
N PRO A 581 10.82 3.90 -28.90
CA PRO A 581 10.66 2.80 -27.96
C PRO A 581 11.46 3.10 -26.70
N LEU A 582 10.92 2.79 -25.53
CA LEU A 582 11.56 2.97 -24.23
C LEU A 582 12.85 2.14 -24.02
N GLY A 583 13.14 1.23 -24.95
CA GLY A 583 14.40 0.51 -25.07
C GLY A 583 15.37 1.09 -26.11
N ALA A 584 15.04 2.21 -26.76
CA ALA A 584 15.99 2.95 -27.57
C ALA A 584 17.12 3.41 -26.66
N SER A 585 18.35 3.09 -27.06
CA SER A 585 19.55 3.49 -26.32
C SER A 585 19.48 4.98 -26.00
N LEU A 586 19.91 5.36 -24.80
CA LEU A 586 20.18 6.76 -24.41
C LEU A 586 21.07 7.50 -25.44
N ALA A 587 21.68 6.80 -26.40
CA ALA A 587 22.34 7.37 -27.57
C ALA A 587 21.51 8.44 -28.32
N ASP A 588 20.19 8.29 -28.47
CA ASP A 588 19.37 9.30 -29.17
C ASP A 588 19.19 10.59 -28.34
N THR A 589 19.34 10.50 -27.01
CA THR A 589 19.27 11.67 -26.10
C THR A 589 20.48 12.59 -26.19
N ALA A 590 21.58 12.16 -26.82
CA ALA A 590 22.76 13.00 -27.04
C ALA A 590 22.45 14.27 -27.87
N SER A 591 21.31 14.28 -28.58
CA SER A 591 20.84 15.41 -29.38
C SER A 591 19.80 16.31 -28.69
N ILE A 592 19.39 16.02 -27.45
CA ILE A 592 18.36 16.82 -26.73
C ILE A 592 18.85 18.24 -26.45
N LEU A 593 20.15 18.43 -26.25
CA LEU A 593 20.73 19.75 -25.99
C LEU A 593 21.37 20.31 -27.27
N PRO A 594 21.24 21.63 -27.54
CA PRO A 594 20.50 22.61 -26.76
C PRO A 594 18.97 22.51 -26.95
N LEU A 595 18.21 22.75 -25.87
CA LEU A 595 16.75 22.82 -25.95
C LEU A 595 16.30 24.04 -26.79
N PRO A 596 15.15 23.93 -27.50
CA PRO A 596 14.57 25.07 -28.21
C PRO A 596 14.17 26.18 -27.22
N PRO A 597 14.12 27.45 -27.67
CA PRO A 597 13.76 28.58 -26.81
C PRO A 597 12.31 28.52 -26.32
N ASP A 598 11.41 27.97 -27.15
CA ASP A 598 10.02 27.74 -26.80
C ASP A 598 9.83 26.26 -26.46
N LEU A 599 9.43 25.98 -25.22
CA LEU A 599 9.18 24.62 -24.76
C LEU A 599 7.74 24.17 -25.04
N PRO A 600 7.50 22.85 -25.16
CA PRO A 600 6.16 22.31 -25.26
C PRO A 600 5.26 22.75 -24.10
N GLU A 601 4.03 23.17 -24.41
CA GLU A 601 3.02 23.62 -23.44
C GLU A 601 2.81 22.59 -22.31
N LEU A 602 2.84 21.29 -22.63
CA LEU A 602 2.72 20.20 -21.66
C LEU A 602 3.79 20.23 -20.57
N PHE A 603 5.06 20.43 -20.94
CA PHE A 603 6.15 20.52 -19.95
C PHE A 603 6.00 21.76 -19.09
N ALA A 604 5.69 22.90 -19.71
CA ALA A 604 5.48 24.17 -19.02
C ALA A 604 4.31 24.11 -18.02
N ALA A 605 3.31 23.26 -18.29
CA ALA A 605 2.13 23.01 -17.45
C ALA A 605 2.35 21.97 -16.34
N PHE A 606 3.50 21.28 -16.25
CA PHE A 606 3.74 20.34 -15.17
C PHE A 606 3.83 21.05 -13.81
N PRO A 607 3.31 20.43 -12.73
CA PRO A 607 3.49 20.94 -11.38
C PRO A 607 4.97 21.00 -10.98
N GLU A 608 5.37 22.05 -10.26
CA GLU A 608 6.74 22.20 -9.76
C GLU A 608 7.19 21.03 -8.88
N TRP A 609 6.25 20.48 -8.10
CA TRP A 609 6.54 19.38 -7.18
C TRP A 609 6.96 18.08 -7.88
N TYR A 610 6.72 17.92 -9.19
CA TYR A 610 7.23 16.77 -9.94
C TYR A 610 8.76 16.72 -9.93
N LEU A 611 9.41 17.89 -9.97
CA LEU A 611 10.87 18.00 -9.85
C LEU A 611 11.30 18.14 -8.40
N ASP A 612 10.57 18.93 -7.61
CA ASP A 612 10.95 19.24 -6.23
C ASP A 612 11.03 17.98 -5.35
N ASP A 613 10.03 17.10 -5.47
CA ASP A 613 9.94 15.87 -4.70
C ASP A 613 11.07 14.90 -5.04
N MET A 614 11.38 14.75 -6.34
CA MET A 614 12.49 13.92 -6.80
C MET A 614 13.82 14.39 -6.23
N ALA A 615 14.10 15.70 -6.33
CA ALA A 615 15.33 16.28 -5.82
C ALA A 615 15.40 16.16 -4.28
N GLU A 616 14.30 16.41 -3.57
CA GLU A 616 14.24 16.26 -2.12
C GLU A 616 14.48 14.82 -1.67
N PHE A 617 13.83 13.87 -2.34
CA PHE A 617 13.97 12.45 -2.07
C PHE A 617 15.42 11.99 -2.28
N LEU A 618 16.07 12.43 -3.35
CA LEU A 618 17.47 12.10 -3.63
C LEU A 618 18.42 12.72 -2.61
N LEU A 619 18.23 13.99 -2.23
CA LEU A 619 19.02 14.64 -1.18
C LEU A 619 18.87 13.91 0.16
N PHE A 620 17.65 13.51 0.51
CA PHE A 620 17.38 12.74 1.72
C PHE A 620 18.07 11.37 1.68
N THR A 621 17.90 10.61 0.61
CA THR A 621 18.47 9.25 0.50
C THR A 621 19.99 9.26 0.42
N LEU A 622 20.59 10.23 -0.28
CA LEU A 622 22.05 10.43 -0.28
C LEU A 622 22.57 10.75 1.12
N GLN A 623 21.85 11.56 1.90
CA GLN A 623 22.25 11.92 3.25
C GLN A 623 22.14 10.78 4.26
N TYR A 624 21.04 10.00 4.22
CA TYR A 624 20.71 9.04 5.29
C TYR A 624 20.94 7.57 4.92
N VAL A 625 20.77 7.19 3.65
CA VAL A 625 20.89 5.80 3.18
C VAL A 625 21.62 5.75 1.82
N PRO A 626 22.86 6.26 1.72
CA PRO A 626 23.54 6.49 0.44
C PRO A 626 23.71 5.23 -0.41
N LYS A 627 23.80 4.06 0.22
CA LYS A 627 23.87 2.75 -0.45
C LYS A 627 22.74 2.50 -1.44
N VAL A 628 21.54 3.03 -1.18
CA VAL A 628 20.35 2.84 -2.04
C VAL A 628 20.54 3.54 -3.39
N PRO A 629 20.74 4.88 -3.47
CA PRO A 629 21.00 5.53 -4.76
C PRO A 629 22.30 5.05 -5.41
N ILE A 630 23.37 4.73 -4.66
CA ILE A 630 24.61 4.19 -5.24
C ILE A 630 24.34 2.92 -6.07
N LYS A 631 23.44 2.05 -5.60
CA LYS A 631 23.13 0.78 -6.24
C LYS A 631 21.97 0.84 -7.24
N HIS A 632 20.98 1.69 -6.99
CA HIS A 632 19.69 1.66 -7.69
C HIS A 632 19.34 2.95 -8.46
N LEU A 633 20.20 3.98 -8.50
CA LEU A 633 19.93 5.18 -9.29
C LEU A 633 19.98 4.87 -10.79
N GLU A 634 18.86 5.06 -11.48
CA GLU A 634 18.71 4.78 -12.91
C GLU A 634 19.12 5.99 -13.79
N ASP A 635 19.58 5.71 -15.01
CA ASP A 635 20.07 6.72 -15.95
C ASP A 635 19.05 7.82 -16.33
N PRO A 636 17.73 7.57 -16.42
CA PRO A 636 16.77 8.63 -16.75
C PRO A 636 16.77 9.78 -15.75
N ILE A 637 16.99 9.50 -14.47
CA ILE A 637 17.09 10.53 -13.42
C ILE A 637 18.32 11.40 -13.66
N ILE A 638 19.46 10.76 -13.96
CA ILE A 638 20.72 11.44 -14.27
C ILE A 638 20.55 12.31 -15.53
N THR A 639 19.97 11.74 -16.58
CA THR A 639 19.74 12.42 -17.86
C THR A 639 18.84 13.65 -17.67
N MET A 640 17.72 13.49 -16.97
CA MET A 640 16.79 14.59 -16.66
C MET A 640 17.50 15.70 -15.87
N ALA A 641 18.27 15.35 -14.83
CA ALA A 641 19.01 16.33 -14.05
C ALA A 641 20.02 17.11 -14.89
N ILE A 642 20.77 16.44 -15.76
CA ILE A 642 21.75 17.09 -16.65
C ILE A 642 21.03 18.02 -17.64
N VAL A 643 19.96 17.55 -18.31
CA VAL A 643 19.22 18.35 -19.30
C VAL A 643 18.65 19.62 -18.69
N LEU A 644 18.03 19.52 -17.51
CA LEU A 644 17.42 20.65 -16.81
C LEU A 644 18.48 21.62 -16.26
N LEU A 645 19.60 21.12 -15.72
CA LEU A 645 20.72 21.96 -15.30
C LEU A 645 21.40 22.67 -16.47
N CYS A 646 21.39 22.05 -17.65
CA CYS A 646 21.94 22.66 -18.86
C CYS A 646 21.07 23.79 -19.42
N SER A 647 19.82 23.89 -18.95
CA SER A 647 18.80 24.78 -19.52
C SER A 647 18.06 25.58 -18.42
N PRO A 648 18.78 26.27 -17.51
CA PRO A 648 18.20 26.84 -16.29
C PRO A 648 17.16 27.95 -16.56
N SER A 649 17.20 28.59 -17.73
CA SER A 649 16.24 29.63 -18.13
C SER A 649 14.81 29.13 -18.30
N HIS A 650 14.61 27.82 -18.42
CA HIS A 650 13.31 27.23 -18.68
C HIS A 650 12.52 26.87 -17.42
N ILE A 651 13.19 26.84 -16.26
CA ILE A 651 12.55 26.67 -14.96
C ILE A 651 12.38 28.04 -14.36
N LYS A 652 11.13 28.49 -14.19
CA LYS A 652 10.83 29.83 -13.69
C LYS A 652 11.33 30.03 -12.26
N ASN A 653 11.25 28.99 -11.44
CA ASN A 653 11.72 28.99 -10.06
C ASN A 653 13.20 28.60 -9.96
N PRO A 654 14.13 29.56 -9.71
CA PRO A 654 15.57 29.29 -9.68
C PRO A 654 15.98 28.38 -8.51
N TYR A 655 15.15 28.25 -7.47
CA TYR A 655 15.42 27.37 -6.33
C TYR A 655 15.31 25.89 -6.68
N LEU A 656 14.44 25.52 -7.63
CA LEU A 656 14.37 24.14 -8.14
C LEU A 656 15.68 23.78 -8.85
N THR A 657 16.20 24.69 -9.68
CA THR A 657 17.52 24.52 -10.31
C THR A 657 18.63 24.46 -9.26
N ALA A 658 18.59 25.31 -8.23
CA ALA A 658 19.55 25.28 -7.13
C ALA A 658 19.55 23.94 -6.38
N LYS A 659 18.38 23.32 -6.20
CA LYS A 659 18.22 22.00 -5.57
C LYS A 659 18.79 20.88 -6.45
N LEU A 660 18.65 20.97 -7.77
CA LEU A 660 19.34 20.06 -8.70
C LEU A 660 20.87 20.24 -8.64
N VAL A 661 21.36 21.47 -8.48
CA VAL A 661 22.79 21.73 -8.25
C VAL A 661 23.24 21.13 -6.91
N GLU A 662 22.45 21.25 -5.84
CA GLU A 662 22.74 20.62 -4.55
C GLU A 662 22.80 19.09 -4.67
N MET A 663 21.89 18.48 -5.44
CA MET A 663 21.92 17.05 -5.73
C MET A 663 23.23 16.64 -6.42
N MET A 664 23.66 17.39 -7.44
CA MET A 664 24.94 17.17 -8.12
C MET A 664 26.15 17.35 -7.20
N PHE A 665 26.07 18.32 -6.29
CA PHE A 665 27.09 18.55 -5.27
C PHE A 665 27.20 17.34 -4.33
N MET A 666 26.09 16.79 -3.85
CA MET A 666 26.06 15.58 -3.01
C MET A 666 26.58 14.33 -3.73
N LEU A 667 26.51 14.30 -5.07
CA LEU A 667 27.07 13.23 -5.93
C LEU A 667 28.56 13.43 -6.26
N THR A 668 29.25 14.33 -5.57
CA THR A 668 30.69 14.55 -5.73
C THR A 668 31.50 13.82 -4.64
N PRO A 669 32.54 13.03 -4.97
CA PRO A 669 33.31 12.24 -4.00
C PRO A 669 33.96 13.04 -2.88
N SER A 670 34.33 14.31 -3.12
CA SER A 670 34.89 15.20 -2.10
C SER A 670 33.88 15.61 -1.03
N VAL A 671 32.58 15.46 -1.32
CA VAL A 671 31.47 15.78 -0.41
C VAL A 671 30.99 14.51 0.29
N GLN A 672 30.73 13.48 -0.50
CA GLN A 672 30.20 12.22 -0.02
C GLN A 672 31.11 11.07 -0.46
N GLN A 673 31.71 10.40 0.52
CA GLN A 673 32.52 9.22 0.26
C GLN A 673 31.64 8.11 -0.34
N HIS A 674 32.20 7.27 -1.22
CA HIS A 674 31.55 6.11 -1.85
C HIS A 674 30.55 6.39 -2.98
N VAL A 675 30.41 7.65 -3.43
CA VAL A 675 29.60 7.99 -4.63
C VAL A 675 30.40 7.96 -5.93
N ASP A 676 31.64 7.46 -5.91
CA ASP A 676 32.59 7.47 -7.04
C ASP A 676 32.00 6.85 -8.31
N SER A 677 31.25 5.76 -8.18
CA SER A 677 30.60 5.09 -9.31
C SER A 677 29.52 5.96 -9.97
N LEU A 678 28.66 6.60 -9.18
CA LEU A 678 27.63 7.52 -9.67
C LEU A 678 28.25 8.78 -10.27
N HIS A 679 29.26 9.31 -9.60
CA HIS A 679 30.00 10.47 -10.08
C HIS A 679 30.63 10.21 -11.45
N HIS A 680 31.28 9.05 -11.61
CA HIS A 680 31.85 8.64 -12.89
C HIS A 680 30.78 8.47 -13.98
N ARG A 681 29.60 7.90 -13.65
CA ARG A 681 28.47 7.81 -14.59
C ARG A 681 28.04 9.19 -15.09
N ILE A 682 27.96 10.17 -14.18
CA ILE A 682 27.62 11.56 -14.52
C ILE A 682 28.69 12.20 -15.41
N LEU A 683 29.97 12.13 -15.01
CA LEU A 683 31.07 12.75 -15.77
C LEU A 683 31.19 12.20 -17.19
N HIS A 684 30.93 10.89 -17.36
CA HIS A 684 31.00 10.23 -18.66
C HIS A 684 29.69 10.24 -19.44
N HIS A 685 28.62 10.82 -18.89
CA HIS A 685 27.35 10.96 -19.59
C HIS A 685 27.53 11.84 -20.85
N PRO A 686 26.96 11.47 -22.01
CA PRO A 686 27.15 12.21 -23.28
C PRO A 686 26.80 13.71 -23.17
N LEU A 687 25.72 14.02 -22.46
CA LEU A 687 25.26 15.41 -22.28
C LEU A 687 26.04 16.21 -21.23
N ALA A 688 26.95 15.57 -20.47
CA ALA A 688 27.66 16.24 -19.39
C ALA A 688 28.63 17.32 -19.89
N GLU A 689 29.05 17.27 -21.16
CA GLU A 689 29.93 18.29 -21.77
C GLU A 689 29.30 19.70 -21.76
N HIS A 690 27.97 19.79 -21.69
CA HIS A 690 27.24 21.06 -21.60
C HIS A 690 27.15 21.63 -20.17
N LEU A 691 27.35 20.80 -19.14
CA LEU A 691 27.25 21.21 -17.74
C LEU A 691 28.17 22.38 -17.38
N PRO A 692 29.46 22.42 -17.78
CA PRO A 692 30.34 23.47 -17.32
C PRO A 692 29.90 24.86 -17.78
N VAL A 693 29.43 24.96 -19.03
CA VAL A 693 28.89 26.21 -19.60
C VAL A 693 27.62 26.62 -18.87
N ALA A 694 26.69 25.70 -18.68
CA ALA A 694 25.42 25.99 -18.04
C ALA A 694 25.56 26.38 -16.56
N LEU A 695 26.42 25.69 -15.82
CA LEU A 695 26.73 26.03 -14.42
C LEU A 695 27.38 27.42 -14.32
N MET A 696 28.18 27.83 -15.31
CA MET A 696 28.75 29.18 -15.32
C MET A 696 27.69 30.24 -15.57
N LYS A 697 26.75 30.00 -16.51
CA LYS A 697 25.58 30.87 -16.71
C LYS A 697 24.72 30.96 -15.45
N PHE A 698 24.41 29.83 -14.83
CA PHE A 698 23.61 29.79 -13.60
C PHE A 698 24.32 30.49 -12.42
N TYR A 699 25.65 30.32 -12.28
CA TYR A 699 26.45 31.04 -11.28
C TYR A 699 26.30 32.57 -11.36
N THR A 700 26.16 33.09 -12.59
CA THR A 700 25.90 34.53 -12.83
C THR A 700 24.44 34.91 -12.58
N MET A 701 23.47 34.09 -13.03
CA MET A 701 22.03 34.35 -12.82
C MET A 701 21.68 34.50 -11.34
N VAL A 702 22.26 33.68 -10.46
CA VAL A 702 22.01 33.68 -9.02
C VAL A 702 22.53 34.95 -8.32
N GLU A 703 23.30 35.82 -9.00
CA GLU A 703 23.61 37.17 -8.45
C GLU A 703 22.40 38.12 -8.50
N SER A 704 21.47 37.86 -9.43
CA SER A 704 20.36 38.77 -9.75
C SER A 704 19.02 38.39 -9.09
N THR A 705 18.94 37.23 -8.42
CA THR A 705 17.81 36.85 -7.57
C THR A 705 17.78 37.76 -6.34
N GLY A 706 16.73 38.58 -6.24
CA GLY A 706 16.77 39.90 -5.61
C GLY A 706 15.98 40.10 -4.30
N ALA A 707 15.60 39.06 -3.54
CA ALA A 707 14.96 39.26 -2.24
C ALA A 707 15.91 39.13 -1.04
N SER A 708 15.58 39.80 0.07
CA SER A 708 16.48 40.04 1.21
C SER A 708 16.80 38.80 2.06
N SER A 709 15.94 37.77 2.08
CA SER A 709 16.25 36.45 2.67
C SER A 709 17.16 35.60 1.77
N GLU A 710 17.23 35.91 0.48
CA GLU A 710 17.96 35.17 -0.56
C GLU A 710 19.44 35.54 -0.64
N PHE A 711 19.86 36.57 0.10
CA PHE A 711 21.24 37.06 0.07
C PHE A 711 22.26 36.01 0.51
N TYR A 712 21.90 35.12 1.44
CA TYR A 712 22.82 34.08 1.91
C TYR A 712 22.83 32.84 1.00
N ASP A 713 21.69 32.53 0.37
CA ASP A 713 21.53 31.35 -0.47
C ASP A 713 22.43 31.39 -1.70
N LYS A 714 22.65 32.58 -2.29
CA LYS A 714 23.56 32.72 -3.44
C LYS A 714 24.98 32.26 -3.13
N PHE A 715 25.46 32.44 -1.89
CA PHE A 715 26.80 31.98 -1.51
C PHE A 715 26.86 30.46 -1.38
N THR A 716 25.81 29.84 -0.81
CA THR A 716 25.68 28.38 -0.73
C THR A 716 25.63 27.75 -2.12
N ILE A 717 24.79 28.29 -3.01
CA ILE A 717 24.66 27.80 -4.40
C ILE A 717 26.00 27.93 -5.12
N ARG A 718 26.68 29.07 -5.01
CA ARG A 718 28.01 29.27 -5.63
C ARG A 718 29.07 28.35 -5.06
N TYR A 719 29.01 28.07 -3.77
CA TYR A 719 29.90 27.10 -3.15
C TYR A 719 29.67 25.70 -3.73
N HIS A 720 28.42 25.26 -3.86
CA HIS A 720 28.07 23.99 -4.51
C HIS A 720 28.62 23.92 -5.94
N ILE A 721 28.36 24.96 -6.76
CA ILE A 721 28.89 25.05 -8.14
C ILE A 721 30.42 24.99 -8.16
N SER A 722 31.09 25.67 -7.22
CA SER A 722 32.56 25.70 -7.15
C SER A 722 33.16 24.32 -6.89
N VAL A 723 32.50 23.49 -6.06
CA VAL A 723 32.93 22.12 -5.81
C VAL A 723 32.69 21.23 -7.03
N ILE A 724 31.54 21.39 -7.71
CA ILE A 724 31.24 20.68 -8.96
C ILE A 724 32.24 21.06 -10.06
N PHE A 725 32.67 22.32 -10.15
CA PHE A 725 33.71 22.71 -11.11
C PHE A 725 35.06 22.06 -10.84
N LYS A 726 35.43 21.88 -9.57
CA LYS A 726 36.68 21.18 -9.23
C LYS A 726 36.67 19.74 -9.73
N SER A 727 35.54 19.03 -9.60
CA SER A 727 35.42 17.66 -10.10
C SER A 727 35.34 17.61 -11.62
N LEU A 728 34.57 18.50 -12.26
CA LEU A 728 34.53 18.60 -13.73
C LEU A 728 35.91 18.93 -14.32
N TRP A 729 36.74 19.71 -13.63
CA TRP A 729 38.08 20.07 -14.09
C TRP A 729 39.02 18.86 -14.23
N GLU A 730 38.76 17.75 -13.53
CA GLU A 730 39.58 16.53 -13.60
C GLU A 730 39.50 15.86 -14.98
N ASP A 731 38.32 15.86 -15.63
CA ASP A 731 38.14 15.37 -17.01
C ASP A 731 38.60 16.41 -18.04
N ARG A 732 39.34 15.96 -19.06
CA ARG A 732 39.82 16.81 -20.15
C ARG A 732 38.70 17.43 -20.98
N ARG A 733 37.59 16.71 -21.20
CA ARG A 733 36.46 17.18 -22.04
C ARG A 733 35.79 18.40 -21.42
N HIS A 734 35.37 18.27 -20.17
CA HIS A 734 34.73 19.35 -19.40
C HIS A 734 35.66 20.54 -19.19
N ARG A 735 36.96 20.29 -18.95
CA ARG A 735 37.98 21.35 -18.86
C ARG A 735 38.08 22.18 -20.14
N GLN A 736 38.05 21.52 -21.30
CA GLN A 736 38.12 22.22 -22.59
C GLN A 736 36.87 23.08 -22.82
N ALA A 737 35.68 22.60 -22.45
CA ALA A 737 34.44 23.38 -22.50
C ALA A 737 34.51 24.65 -21.64
N LEU A 738 35.02 24.54 -20.40
CA LEU A 738 35.25 25.70 -19.51
C LEU A 738 36.22 26.73 -20.10
N ILE A 739 37.34 26.28 -20.66
CA ILE A 739 38.34 27.17 -21.27
C ILE A 739 37.73 27.88 -22.48
N THR A 740 36.94 27.17 -23.29
CA THR A 740 36.30 27.75 -24.47
C THR A 740 35.30 28.85 -24.08
N GLU A 741 34.42 28.58 -23.12
CA GLU A 741 33.40 29.54 -22.69
C GLU A 741 33.99 30.73 -21.92
N SER A 742 35.00 30.51 -21.07
CA SER A 742 35.69 31.62 -20.38
C SER A 742 36.37 32.59 -21.37
N ASN A 743 36.90 32.07 -22.48
CA ASN A 743 37.44 32.90 -23.56
C ASN A 743 36.36 33.70 -24.30
N VAL A 744 35.14 33.17 -24.43
CA VAL A 744 33.97 33.88 -24.96
C VAL A 744 33.55 34.99 -24.00
N PHE A 745 33.40 34.68 -22.71
CA PHE A 745 33.06 35.67 -21.68
C PHE A 745 34.07 36.81 -21.60
N MET A 746 35.37 36.51 -21.65
CA MET A 746 36.44 37.52 -21.65
C MET A 746 36.49 38.35 -22.94
N ARG A 747 35.98 37.81 -24.06
CA ARG A 747 35.77 38.57 -25.31
C ARG A 747 34.55 39.47 -25.22
N CYS A 748 33.38 38.97 -24.79
CA CYS A 748 32.19 39.79 -24.56
C CYS A 748 32.48 40.93 -23.55
N LYS A 749 33.19 40.66 -22.45
CA LYS A 749 33.59 41.69 -21.46
C LYS A 749 34.55 42.74 -22.02
N ARG A 750 35.40 42.39 -22.99
CA ARG A 750 36.26 43.35 -23.69
C ARG A 750 35.43 44.20 -24.66
N LYS A 751 34.61 43.57 -25.49
CA LYS A 751 33.70 44.24 -26.43
C LYS A 751 32.75 45.21 -25.71
N TRP A 752 32.16 44.80 -24.60
CA TRP A 752 31.30 45.66 -23.77
C TRP A 752 32.05 46.84 -23.15
N ARG A 753 33.31 46.66 -22.72
CA ARG A 753 34.15 47.77 -22.22
C ARG A 753 34.54 48.74 -23.34
N GLU A 754 34.83 48.24 -24.53
CA GLU A 754 35.13 49.05 -25.70
C GLU A 754 33.90 49.84 -26.16
N GLU A 755 32.72 49.22 -26.17
CA GLU A 755 31.44 49.88 -26.49
C GLU A 755 31.04 50.92 -25.44
N LEU A 756 31.29 50.67 -24.15
CA LEU A 756 31.09 51.69 -23.10
C LEU A 756 32.11 52.83 -23.18
N GLY A 757 33.34 52.55 -23.58
CA GLY A 757 34.38 53.56 -23.81
C GLY A 757 34.10 54.45 -25.04
N GLN A 758 33.25 54.02 -25.96
CA GLN A 758 32.86 54.76 -27.17
C GLN A 758 31.49 55.46 -27.05
N ARG A 759 30.73 55.27 -25.97
CA ARG A 759 29.43 55.94 -25.77
C ARG A 759 29.60 57.40 -25.32
N SER A 760 29.37 58.32 -26.25
CA SER A 760 28.96 59.70 -25.90
C SER A 760 27.55 59.69 -25.27
N PRO A 761 27.22 60.58 -24.32
CA PRO A 761 25.93 60.56 -23.64
C PRO A 761 24.81 60.95 -24.62
N GLY A 762 24.13 59.97 -25.23
CA GLY A 762 22.97 60.28 -26.08
C GLY A 762 22.40 59.17 -26.99
N SER A 763 23.09 58.06 -27.26
CA SER A 763 22.58 57.06 -28.22
C SER A 763 22.21 55.71 -27.57
N SER A 764 20.92 55.42 -27.52
CA SER A 764 20.35 54.10 -27.18
C SER A 764 20.27 53.24 -28.44
N SER A 765 21.07 52.17 -28.52
CA SER A 765 20.74 51.02 -29.35
C SER A 765 21.19 49.73 -28.65
N ARG A 766 20.37 48.68 -28.88
CA ARG A 766 20.39 47.38 -28.22
C ARG A 766 21.74 46.69 -28.38
N VAL A 767 22.31 46.24 -27.26
CA VAL A 767 23.40 45.25 -27.25
C VAL A 767 22.81 43.91 -27.69
N ASP A 768 23.49 43.23 -28.61
CA ASP A 768 23.12 41.92 -29.16
C ASP A 768 22.78 40.92 -28.05
N ARG A 769 21.67 40.18 -28.21
CA ARG A 769 21.19 39.14 -27.29
C ARG A 769 22.03 37.85 -27.31
N ASP A 770 23.08 37.80 -28.12
CA ASP A 770 23.95 36.63 -28.29
C ASP A 770 25.24 36.70 -27.43
N CYS A 771 25.39 37.74 -26.60
CA CYS A 771 26.11 37.71 -25.33
C CYS A 771 25.05 37.82 -24.20
#